data_AF-A0A420ZBV4-F1
#
_entry.id   AF-A0A420ZBV4-F1
#
_cell.length_a   1.000
_cell.length_b   1.000
_cell.length_c   1.000
_cell.angle_alpha   90.00
_cell.angle_beta   90.00
_cell.angle_gamma   90.00
#
_symmetry.space_group_name_H-M   'P 1'
#
loop_
_entity.id
_entity.type
_entity.pdbx_description
1 polymer ?
#
loop_
_entity_poly.entity_id
_entity_poly.type
_entity_poly.pdbx_seq_one_letter_code
_entity_poly.pdbx_strand_id
1 'polypeptide(L)'
;MIILLLCITAVSIRLTTTIDESNVIKSESATIVVPDDYPTIQEAINAANMGDTIYVRSGVYYEKPILNKTVNLIGENKETTVIDANYSGTVITVTAERCTIRDFTIRNSGTNNWAILIKAYYIVIENNVILHTYHGIGRWTEEGAYVYHCIIKGNKFIDNHCSIAIYIGYNNTILSNNISSQVSNCVGVVLHTNCHHNLIKQNNFYVNPSLQFVLWPSYNTIIENNFWGSFSLGRGYEGGGHDNVIYHNNFFTSSISAYPNVGENYWDNGYPSGGNYWKEYNGSDNYAGPFQNQTGYDGIGDVPYVVFDENNTDRYPLIHPYGSIVNVNTTSVFLTIQSAISATETLDGHMIFVKQGTYLENIVINKSIKLLGENRFTTIIKSRIRANYGYNAHVIRIISDEVSVDNFTITGAGGPPSSGDDAGILLYYVNNVRISHNIFIADELGVYIYYSLNVVVEENTFENCETGVFAQRSTYCIIRHNNMVHNKFGIYLYEYCQNNLILKNNLFENELGIHTYYWTDNNVIRCNNVSHSQEVGIWLLGENNIIAQNNIIMNEIGVKIWLPNSKYYHNNFLNNTQQVQIGTAKPYNAWDDGYPSGGNFWSDYNGTDLYNGPYQNVSGSDGIGDLPYIIDTNNVDHYPLMHPYPFHEIALLNLTILNRYLDLNETVHISVVLKNWGHFNETFAVYLNYTRFYDPQIGTQLVTLAPNEQIVLNFTWTPNMTGRYQIVAYTSEIPGDIDPNSNKMEIVIYVKAETMGSRGGRGFRKSLLR
;
A
#
# COMPACT_ATOMS: atom_id res chain seq x y z
N MET A 1 38.32 -12.92 -18.34
CA MET A 1 39.46 -12.35 -19.09
C MET A 1 39.32 -12.82 -20.53
N ILE A 2 39.43 -11.89 -21.49
CA ILE A 2 39.35 -12.07 -22.96
C ILE A 2 37.94 -11.88 -23.59
N ILE A 3 37.85 -10.75 -24.31
CA ILE A 3 37.16 -10.48 -25.60
C ILE A 3 35.86 -9.65 -25.65
N LEU A 4 35.96 -8.62 -26.51
CA LEU A 4 34.98 -7.87 -27.30
C LEU A 4 34.33 -6.60 -26.72
N LEU A 5 34.94 -5.45 -27.05
CA LEU A 5 34.22 -4.18 -27.25
C LEU A 5 34.76 -3.55 -28.55
N LEU A 6 33.96 -3.57 -29.61
CA LEU A 6 34.27 -2.92 -30.88
C LEU A 6 33.16 -1.91 -31.17
N CYS A 7 33.51 -0.64 -31.01
CA CYS A 7 32.72 0.53 -31.35
C CYS A 7 32.45 0.58 -32.85
N ILE A 8 31.17 0.69 -33.25
CA ILE A 8 30.78 1.07 -34.61
C ILE A 8 30.51 2.58 -34.59
N THR A 9 31.40 3.34 -35.22
CA THR A 9 31.22 4.76 -35.52
C THR A 9 30.26 4.93 -36.70
N ALA A 10 29.13 5.59 -36.49
CA ALA A 10 28.21 5.98 -37.55
C ALA A 10 28.81 7.12 -38.39
N VAL A 11 29.01 6.87 -39.69
CA VAL A 11 29.36 7.90 -40.68
C VAL A 11 28.06 8.60 -41.10
N SER A 12 27.88 9.86 -40.70
CA SER A 12 26.76 10.69 -41.17
C SER A 12 27.09 11.26 -42.56
N ILE A 13 26.46 10.73 -43.61
CA ILE A 13 26.45 11.35 -44.94
C ILE A 13 25.38 12.44 -44.92
N ARG A 14 25.78 13.71 -44.92
CA ARG A 14 24.86 14.85 -45.13
C ARG A 14 24.61 15.02 -46.63
N LEU A 15 23.49 14.50 -47.11
CA LEU A 15 22.88 14.94 -48.37
C LEU A 15 22.22 16.31 -48.10
N THR A 16 22.83 17.38 -48.62
CA THR A 16 22.23 18.72 -48.65
C THR A 16 21.48 18.88 -49.96
N THR A 17 20.21 18.47 -49.98
CA THR A 17 19.26 18.96 -50.97
C THR A 17 18.70 20.28 -50.46
N THR A 18 19.10 21.38 -51.08
CA THR A 18 18.46 22.70 -50.94
C THR A 18 17.01 22.57 -51.42
N ILE A 19 16.07 22.53 -50.47
CA ILE A 19 14.65 22.73 -50.76
C ILE A 19 14.41 24.24 -50.63
N ASP A 20 13.88 24.82 -51.70
CA ASP A 20 13.39 26.19 -51.75
C ASP A 20 12.24 26.35 -50.74
N GLU A 21 12.50 27.05 -49.63
CA GLU A 21 11.56 27.24 -48.51
C GLU A 21 10.46 28.28 -48.81
N SER A 22 10.25 28.69 -50.07
CA SER A 22 9.32 29.77 -50.40
C SER A 22 7.86 29.37 -50.64
N ASN A 23 7.44 28.11 -50.40
CA ASN A 23 6.02 27.73 -50.53
C ASN A 23 5.54 26.53 -49.70
N VAL A 24 6.03 26.35 -48.46
CA VAL A 24 5.37 25.44 -47.51
C VAL A 24 4.38 26.25 -46.69
N ILE A 25 3.11 26.26 -47.11
CA ILE A 25 2.01 26.64 -46.22
C ILE A 25 2.00 25.62 -45.09
N LYS A 26 2.59 25.97 -43.93
CA LYS A 26 2.27 25.31 -42.66
C LYS A 26 0.80 25.59 -42.39
N SER A 27 -0.06 24.67 -42.81
CA SER A 27 -1.43 24.62 -42.30
C SER A 27 -1.32 24.25 -40.83
N GLU A 28 -1.54 25.21 -39.91
CA GLU A 28 -1.78 24.88 -38.50
C GLU A 28 -2.99 23.94 -38.45
N SER A 29 -2.91 22.84 -37.70
CA SER A 29 -4.05 21.93 -37.56
C SER A 29 -5.20 22.66 -36.87
N ALA A 30 -6.33 22.80 -37.55
CA ALA A 30 -7.52 23.43 -36.98
C ALA A 30 -8.24 22.46 -36.05
N THR A 31 -8.99 23.02 -35.08
CA THR A 31 -9.97 22.26 -34.29
C THR A 31 -11.35 22.62 -34.80
N ILE A 32 -12.09 21.60 -35.23
CA ILE A 32 -13.49 21.69 -35.66
C ILE A 32 -14.33 21.06 -34.55
N VAL A 33 -15.25 21.83 -33.98
CA VAL A 33 -16.06 21.44 -32.83
C VAL A 33 -17.43 20.96 -33.29
N VAL A 34 -17.85 19.78 -32.85
CA VAL A 34 -19.17 19.20 -33.11
C VAL A 34 -19.98 19.24 -31.82
N PRO A 35 -21.23 19.76 -31.82
CA PRO A 35 -22.00 20.21 -32.99
C PRO A 35 -21.85 21.71 -33.35
N ASP A 36 -20.94 22.45 -32.71
CA ASP A 36 -20.86 23.92 -32.80
C ASP A 36 -20.58 24.43 -34.23
N ASP A 37 -19.58 23.86 -34.93
CA ASP A 37 -19.17 24.25 -36.28
C ASP A 37 -19.91 23.46 -37.37
N TYR A 38 -20.22 22.18 -37.08
CA TYR A 38 -20.98 21.29 -37.96
C TYR A 38 -21.93 20.42 -37.13
N PRO A 39 -23.18 20.18 -37.58
CA PRO A 39 -24.17 19.47 -36.78
C PRO A 39 -23.88 17.97 -36.64
N THR A 40 -23.02 17.40 -37.49
CA THR A 40 -22.67 15.97 -37.46
C THR A 40 -21.15 15.75 -37.49
N ILE A 41 -20.71 14.62 -36.93
CA ILE A 41 -19.30 14.21 -36.93
C ILE A 41 -18.82 14.02 -38.38
N GLN A 42 -19.63 13.40 -39.24
CA GLN A 42 -19.21 13.15 -40.62
C GLN A 42 -19.01 14.44 -41.44
N GLU A 43 -19.86 15.45 -41.24
CA GLU A 43 -19.68 16.74 -41.93
C GLU A 43 -18.41 17.46 -41.48
N ALA A 44 -18.10 17.40 -40.18
CA ALA A 44 -16.84 17.94 -39.66
C ALA A 44 -15.62 17.23 -40.27
N ILE A 45 -15.64 15.88 -40.38
CA ILE A 45 -14.59 15.11 -41.06
C ILE A 45 -14.50 15.51 -42.55
N ASN A 46 -15.63 15.70 -43.23
CA ASN A 46 -15.65 16.08 -44.64
C ASN A 46 -15.04 17.47 -44.84
N ALA A 47 -15.25 18.40 -43.91
CA ALA A 47 -14.70 19.75 -43.95
C ALA A 47 -13.22 19.84 -43.55
N ALA A 48 -12.74 18.93 -42.72
CA ALA A 48 -11.38 18.92 -42.19
C ALA A 48 -10.29 18.81 -43.27
N ASN A 49 -9.16 19.47 -43.00
CA ASN A 49 -7.88 19.24 -43.65
C ASN A 49 -7.11 18.11 -42.98
N MET A 50 -6.05 17.62 -43.65
CA MET A 50 -5.18 16.60 -43.07
C MET A 50 -4.49 17.12 -41.82
N GLY A 51 -4.60 16.38 -40.72
CA GLY A 51 -4.03 16.70 -39.41
C GLY A 51 -4.98 17.45 -38.48
N ASP A 52 -6.14 17.91 -38.96
CA ASP A 52 -7.12 18.62 -38.14
C ASP A 52 -7.70 17.73 -37.03
N THR A 53 -8.20 18.39 -35.99
CA THR A 53 -8.89 17.75 -34.87
C THR A 53 -10.39 17.96 -34.99
N ILE A 54 -11.15 16.86 -34.94
CA ILE A 54 -12.59 16.86 -34.75
C ILE A 54 -12.85 16.68 -33.26
N TYR A 55 -13.22 17.76 -32.58
CA TYR A 55 -13.54 17.75 -31.15
C TYR A 55 -15.05 17.63 -30.94
N VAL A 56 -15.49 16.54 -30.32
CA VAL A 56 -16.92 16.21 -30.21
C VAL A 56 -17.40 16.43 -28.78
N ARG A 57 -18.30 17.39 -28.59
CA ARG A 57 -18.92 17.69 -27.29
C ARG A 57 -19.74 16.52 -26.77
N SER A 58 -19.93 16.49 -25.46
CA SER A 58 -20.80 15.57 -24.75
C SER A 58 -22.18 15.47 -25.42
N GLY A 59 -22.68 14.24 -25.60
CA GLY A 59 -23.89 13.97 -26.34
C GLY A 59 -23.91 12.57 -26.94
N VAL A 60 -25.08 12.16 -27.45
CA VAL A 60 -25.26 10.88 -28.15
C VAL A 60 -25.41 11.15 -29.65
N TYR A 61 -24.45 10.66 -30.42
CA TYR A 61 -24.36 10.80 -31.86
C TYR A 61 -24.74 9.47 -32.50
N TYR A 62 -25.93 9.43 -33.09
CA TYR A 62 -26.43 8.28 -33.85
C TYR A 62 -25.88 8.30 -35.27
N GLU A 63 -24.56 8.15 -35.37
CA GLU A 63 -23.79 8.27 -36.60
C GLU A 63 -22.89 7.04 -36.84
N LYS A 64 -22.39 6.91 -38.07
CA LYS A 64 -21.44 5.85 -38.45
C LYS A 64 -20.26 6.46 -39.21
N PRO A 65 -19.44 7.31 -38.56
CA PRO A 65 -18.43 8.10 -39.24
C PRO A 65 -17.37 7.25 -39.94
N ILE A 66 -16.93 7.73 -41.11
CA ILE A 66 -15.86 7.17 -41.92
C ILE A 66 -14.70 8.17 -41.92
N LEU A 67 -13.61 7.79 -41.26
CA LEU A 67 -12.37 8.56 -41.24
C LEU A 67 -11.58 8.25 -42.52
N ASN A 68 -11.92 8.97 -43.58
CA ASN A 68 -11.27 8.93 -44.89
C ASN A 68 -10.18 9.99 -45.09
N LYS A 69 -9.95 10.83 -44.08
CA LYS A 69 -8.86 11.79 -43.98
C LYS A 69 -8.08 11.56 -42.69
N THR A 70 -6.79 11.86 -42.70
CA THR A 70 -5.94 11.84 -41.50
C THR A 70 -6.42 12.92 -40.54
N VAL A 71 -7.15 12.54 -39.49
CA VAL A 71 -7.72 13.46 -38.50
C VAL A 71 -7.62 12.88 -37.09
N ASN A 72 -7.64 13.74 -36.08
CA ASN A 72 -7.81 13.33 -34.69
C ASN A 72 -9.28 13.46 -34.30
N LEU A 73 -9.96 12.34 -34.07
CA LEU A 73 -11.32 12.31 -33.55
C LEU A 73 -11.25 12.20 -32.02
N ILE A 74 -11.67 13.25 -31.31
CA ILE A 74 -11.51 13.39 -29.86
C ILE A 74 -12.85 13.73 -29.22
N GLY A 75 -13.30 12.92 -28.27
CA GLY A 75 -14.47 13.23 -27.46
C GLY A 75 -14.14 14.15 -26.30
N GLU A 76 -15.10 14.97 -25.90
CA GLU A 76 -14.98 15.81 -24.70
C GLU A 76 -14.79 14.95 -23.45
N ASN A 77 -15.50 13.82 -23.38
CA ASN A 77 -15.48 12.95 -22.22
C ASN A 77 -16.01 11.55 -22.57
N LYS A 78 -15.18 10.51 -22.38
CA LYS A 78 -15.54 9.13 -22.75
C LYS A 78 -16.81 8.59 -22.10
N GLU A 79 -17.22 9.09 -20.93
CA GLU A 79 -18.43 8.62 -20.24
C GLU A 79 -19.71 9.30 -20.75
N THR A 80 -19.60 10.40 -21.52
CA THR A 80 -20.76 11.20 -21.95
C THR A 80 -20.79 11.55 -23.44
N THR A 81 -19.66 11.45 -24.15
CA THR A 81 -19.57 11.58 -25.61
C THR A 81 -19.71 10.20 -26.24
N VAL A 82 -20.90 9.90 -26.78
CA VAL A 82 -21.29 8.57 -27.26
C VAL A 82 -21.46 8.55 -28.77
N ILE A 83 -20.81 7.62 -29.47
CA ILE A 83 -21.12 7.28 -30.87
C ILE A 83 -21.85 5.93 -30.87
N ASP A 84 -23.07 5.92 -31.39
CA ASP A 84 -24.01 4.79 -31.28
C ASP A 84 -24.51 4.37 -32.67
N ALA A 85 -24.23 3.13 -33.08
CA ALA A 85 -24.69 2.60 -34.36
C ALA A 85 -26.13 2.03 -34.31
N ASN A 86 -26.79 2.10 -33.15
CA ASN A 86 -28.16 1.65 -32.91
C ASN A 86 -28.40 0.20 -33.40
N TYR A 87 -27.49 -0.71 -33.01
CA TYR A 87 -27.48 -2.13 -33.35
C TYR A 87 -27.45 -2.45 -34.85
N SER A 88 -26.93 -1.52 -35.67
CA SER A 88 -26.90 -1.66 -37.13
C SER A 88 -25.59 -1.16 -37.72
N GLY A 89 -24.86 -2.03 -38.43
CA GLY A 89 -23.63 -1.65 -39.12
C GLY A 89 -22.44 -1.40 -38.17
N THR A 90 -21.33 -0.93 -38.74
CA THR A 90 -20.09 -0.59 -38.01
C THR A 90 -20.19 0.83 -37.46
N VAL A 91 -19.74 1.05 -36.21
CA VAL A 91 -19.84 2.36 -35.55
C VAL A 91 -18.84 3.36 -36.14
N ILE A 92 -17.55 3.00 -36.21
CA ILE A 92 -16.51 3.84 -36.83
C ILE A 92 -15.74 3.02 -37.85
N THR A 93 -15.57 3.57 -39.06
CA THR A 93 -14.71 2.96 -40.09
C THR A 93 -13.50 3.86 -40.35
N VAL A 94 -12.30 3.30 -40.25
CA VAL A 94 -11.04 4.05 -40.47
C VAL A 94 -10.41 3.59 -41.77
N THR A 95 -10.31 4.47 -42.76
CA THR A 95 -9.69 4.19 -44.07
C THR A 95 -8.47 5.06 -44.36
N ALA A 96 -8.26 6.15 -43.62
CA ALA A 96 -7.05 6.95 -43.67
C ALA A 96 -6.03 6.53 -42.59
N GLU A 97 -4.76 6.70 -42.90
CA GLU A 97 -3.64 6.46 -41.98
C GLU A 97 -3.49 7.59 -40.95
N ARG A 98 -2.78 7.30 -39.85
CA ARG A 98 -2.39 8.29 -38.83
C ARG A 98 -3.57 8.99 -38.14
N CYS A 99 -4.72 8.33 -38.07
CA CYS A 99 -5.86 8.82 -37.32
C CYS A 99 -5.73 8.48 -35.83
N THR A 100 -6.23 9.38 -34.98
CA THR A 100 -6.40 9.14 -33.54
C THR A 100 -7.89 9.08 -33.22
N ILE A 101 -8.32 8.12 -32.41
CA ILE A 101 -9.67 8.03 -31.85
C ILE A 101 -9.54 7.91 -30.33
N ARG A 102 -10.03 8.91 -29.59
CA ARG A 102 -9.98 8.90 -28.13
C ARG A 102 -11.14 9.59 -27.45
N ASP A 103 -11.35 9.18 -26.20
CA ASP A 103 -12.31 9.78 -25.27
C ASP A 103 -13.79 9.65 -25.68
N PHE A 104 -14.16 8.51 -26.29
CA PHE A 104 -15.55 8.18 -26.62
C PHE A 104 -16.07 6.96 -25.86
N THR A 105 -17.39 6.93 -25.65
CA THR A 105 -18.13 5.66 -25.59
C THR A 105 -18.56 5.28 -27.01
N ILE A 106 -18.24 4.07 -27.44
CA ILE A 106 -18.54 3.54 -28.78
C ILE A 106 -19.33 2.24 -28.60
N ARG A 107 -20.57 2.19 -29.08
CA ARG A 107 -21.48 1.08 -28.71
C ARG A 107 -22.48 0.65 -29.77
N ASN A 108 -23.10 -0.50 -29.48
CA ASN A 108 -24.25 -1.06 -30.19
C ASN A 108 -23.99 -1.24 -31.70
N SER A 109 -22.91 -1.94 -32.06
CA SER A 109 -22.70 -2.33 -33.46
C SER A 109 -23.75 -3.35 -33.92
N GLY A 110 -23.93 -3.50 -35.23
CA GLY A 110 -24.71 -4.61 -35.78
C GLY A 110 -24.03 -5.97 -35.60
N THR A 111 -24.79 -7.05 -35.80
CA THR A 111 -24.23 -8.42 -35.87
C THR A 111 -23.16 -8.50 -36.96
N ASN A 112 -22.03 -9.17 -36.69
CA ASN A 112 -20.86 -9.24 -37.59
C ASN A 112 -20.27 -7.86 -37.99
N ASN A 113 -20.52 -6.81 -37.21
CA ASN A 113 -19.96 -5.47 -37.44
C ASN A 113 -19.08 -5.00 -36.27
N TRP A 114 -18.32 -3.93 -36.51
CA TRP A 114 -17.27 -3.45 -35.61
C TRP A 114 -17.69 -2.21 -34.81
N ALA A 115 -17.13 -2.03 -33.62
CA ALA A 115 -17.06 -0.73 -32.97
C ALA A 115 -16.12 0.18 -33.77
N ILE A 116 -14.91 -0.31 -34.05
CA ILE A 116 -13.92 0.38 -34.88
C ILE A 116 -13.31 -0.61 -35.86
N LEU A 117 -13.68 -0.47 -37.14
CA LEU A 117 -13.09 -1.23 -38.24
C LEU A 117 -11.86 -0.52 -38.78
N ILE A 118 -10.69 -1.16 -38.66
CA ILE A 118 -9.42 -0.63 -39.14
C ILE A 118 -9.15 -1.14 -40.56
N LYS A 119 -9.11 -0.23 -41.53
CA LYS A 119 -8.69 -0.50 -42.92
C LYS A 119 -7.42 0.26 -43.32
N ALA A 120 -6.70 0.79 -42.35
CA ALA A 120 -5.50 1.60 -42.52
C ALA A 120 -4.46 1.27 -41.43
N TYR A 121 -3.36 2.01 -41.39
CA TYR A 121 -2.20 1.76 -40.54
C TYR A 121 -1.76 3.02 -39.78
N TYR A 122 -0.92 2.85 -38.75
CA TYR A 122 -0.57 3.91 -37.77
C TYR A 122 -1.79 4.50 -37.04
N ILE A 123 -2.79 3.68 -36.72
CA ILE A 123 -3.98 4.15 -36.01
C ILE A 123 -3.74 4.12 -34.50
N VAL A 124 -4.08 5.20 -33.82
CA VAL A 124 -4.06 5.28 -32.35
C VAL A 124 -5.49 5.26 -31.84
N ILE A 125 -5.83 4.25 -31.05
CA ILE A 125 -7.13 4.13 -30.39
C ILE A 125 -6.88 4.07 -28.89
N GLU A 126 -7.22 5.15 -28.18
CA GLU A 126 -6.89 5.30 -26.77
C GLU A 126 -8.03 5.81 -25.90
N ASN A 127 -8.10 5.34 -24.66
CA ASN A 127 -9.03 5.84 -23.63
C ASN A 127 -10.52 5.82 -24.03
N ASN A 128 -10.95 4.86 -24.85
CA ASN A 128 -12.36 4.68 -25.21
C ASN A 128 -13.05 3.63 -24.33
N VAL A 129 -14.37 3.75 -24.19
CA VAL A 129 -15.25 2.71 -23.65
C VAL A 129 -15.97 2.04 -24.82
N ILE A 130 -15.75 0.74 -25.03
CA ILE A 130 -16.30 -0.03 -26.14
C ILE A 130 -17.21 -1.10 -25.58
N LEU A 131 -18.51 -1.01 -25.85
CA LEU A 131 -19.47 -1.94 -25.26
C LEU A 131 -20.60 -2.37 -26.17
N HIS A 132 -21.14 -3.57 -25.90
CA HIS A 132 -22.26 -4.16 -26.64
C HIS A 132 -22.02 -4.21 -28.14
N THR A 133 -20.82 -4.61 -28.55
CA THR A 133 -20.46 -4.76 -29.98
C THR A 133 -20.14 -6.21 -30.32
N TYR A 134 -20.42 -6.59 -31.57
CA TYR A 134 -20.06 -7.93 -32.04
C TYR A 134 -18.54 -8.08 -32.17
N HIS A 135 -17.88 -7.14 -32.88
CA HIS A 135 -16.43 -6.97 -32.83
C HIS A 135 -16.09 -5.58 -32.27
N GLY A 136 -15.12 -5.48 -31.37
CA GLY A 136 -14.66 -4.21 -30.82
C GLY A 136 -13.75 -3.49 -31.80
N ILE A 137 -12.43 -3.77 -31.74
CA ILE A 137 -11.43 -3.12 -32.58
C ILE A 137 -10.71 -4.12 -33.48
N GLY A 138 -10.53 -3.74 -34.74
CA GLY A 138 -9.59 -4.41 -35.65
C GLY A 138 -10.20 -4.73 -37.00
N ARG A 139 -9.87 -5.91 -37.54
CA ARG A 139 -10.34 -6.38 -38.85
C ARG A 139 -10.23 -7.90 -38.99
N TRP A 140 -11.25 -8.51 -39.59
CA TRP A 140 -11.35 -9.96 -39.85
C TRP A 140 -11.58 -10.26 -41.35
N THR A 141 -10.55 -10.21 -42.18
CA THR A 141 -10.62 -10.61 -43.61
C THR A 141 -9.25 -10.90 -44.19
N GLU A 142 -9.21 -11.81 -45.17
CA GLU A 142 -8.00 -12.24 -45.89
C GLU A 142 -7.62 -11.31 -47.06
N GLU A 143 -8.49 -10.38 -47.45
CA GLU A 143 -8.29 -9.54 -48.64
C GLU A 143 -7.52 -8.24 -48.33
N GLY A 144 -6.21 -8.27 -48.65
CA GLY A 144 -5.41 -7.12 -49.09
C GLY A 144 -5.27 -5.94 -48.13
N ALA A 145 -5.57 -6.12 -46.84
CA ALA A 145 -5.52 -5.03 -45.89
C ALA A 145 -5.05 -5.48 -44.52
N TYR A 146 -4.14 -4.68 -43.99
CA TYR A 146 -3.26 -5.04 -42.92
C TYR A 146 -3.44 -4.04 -41.77
N VAL A 147 -3.50 -4.55 -40.54
CA VAL A 147 -3.43 -3.70 -39.34
C VAL A 147 -1.98 -3.70 -38.90
N TYR A 148 -1.22 -2.66 -39.21
CA TYR A 148 0.18 -2.56 -38.77
C TYR A 148 0.50 -1.23 -38.12
N HIS A 149 1.46 -1.27 -37.20
CA HIS A 149 1.90 -0.11 -36.42
C HIS A 149 0.76 0.63 -35.68
N CYS A 150 -0.34 -0.07 -35.36
CA CYS A 150 -1.44 0.50 -34.61
C CYS A 150 -1.21 0.37 -33.11
N ILE A 151 -1.72 1.35 -32.35
CA ILE A 151 -1.64 1.39 -30.89
C ILE A 151 -3.07 1.36 -30.34
N ILE A 152 -3.41 0.29 -29.63
CA ILE A 152 -4.67 0.14 -28.92
C ILE A 152 -4.35 0.20 -27.43
N LYS A 153 -4.61 1.33 -26.76
CA LYS A 153 -4.19 1.49 -25.36
C LYS A 153 -5.20 2.12 -24.43
N GLY A 154 -5.26 1.65 -23.18
CA GLY A 154 -6.10 2.27 -22.15
C GLY A 154 -7.61 2.19 -22.43
N ASN A 155 -8.05 1.31 -23.34
CA ASN A 155 -9.47 1.17 -23.65
C ASN A 155 -10.15 0.19 -22.68
N LYS A 156 -11.45 0.40 -22.44
CA LYS A 156 -12.30 -0.46 -21.63
C LYS A 156 -13.30 -1.18 -22.53
N PHE A 157 -13.22 -2.51 -22.57
CA PHE A 157 -14.12 -3.36 -23.34
C PHE A 157 -15.11 -4.06 -22.40
N ILE A 158 -16.40 -3.92 -22.67
CA ILE A 158 -17.49 -4.46 -21.84
C ILE A 158 -18.49 -5.18 -22.73
N ASP A 159 -18.74 -6.45 -22.45
CA ASP A 159 -19.82 -7.24 -23.08
C ASP A 159 -19.78 -7.22 -24.62
N ASN A 160 -18.56 -7.28 -25.17
CA ASN A 160 -18.33 -7.48 -26.60
C ASN A 160 -18.18 -8.97 -26.90
N HIS A 161 -18.66 -9.44 -28.06
CA HIS A 161 -18.47 -10.84 -28.46
C HIS A 161 -17.00 -11.09 -28.83
N CYS A 162 -16.33 -10.16 -29.50
CA CYS A 162 -14.88 -10.13 -29.64
C CYS A 162 -14.35 -8.74 -29.34
N SER A 163 -13.44 -8.56 -28.38
CA SER A 163 -12.98 -7.21 -28.01
C SER A 163 -11.93 -6.67 -28.98
N ILE A 164 -10.88 -7.44 -29.28
CA ILE A 164 -9.88 -7.10 -30.28
C ILE A 164 -9.66 -8.29 -31.20
N ALA A 165 -9.78 -8.09 -32.51
CA ALA A 165 -9.49 -9.11 -33.51
C ALA A 165 -8.63 -8.54 -34.64
N ILE A 166 -7.42 -9.09 -34.79
CA ILE A 166 -6.50 -8.74 -35.87
C ILE A 166 -6.25 -9.99 -36.70
N TYR A 167 -6.68 -9.97 -37.96
CA TYR A 167 -6.51 -11.12 -38.84
C TYR A 167 -5.11 -11.20 -39.44
N ILE A 168 -4.67 -10.13 -40.14
CA ILE A 168 -3.30 -9.97 -40.64
C ILE A 168 -2.77 -8.63 -40.13
N GLY A 169 -1.62 -8.65 -39.46
CA GLY A 169 -1.09 -7.44 -38.84
C GLY A 169 0.18 -7.60 -38.03
N TYR A 170 1.10 -6.65 -38.16
CA TYR A 170 2.40 -6.70 -37.53
C TYR A 170 2.79 -5.38 -36.85
N ASN A 171 3.70 -5.46 -35.87
CA ASN A 171 4.18 -4.31 -35.10
C ASN A 171 3.07 -3.50 -34.41
N ASN A 172 1.97 -4.14 -34.02
CA ASN A 172 0.92 -3.47 -33.25
C ASN A 172 1.23 -3.53 -31.75
N THR A 173 0.74 -2.55 -31.01
CA THR A 173 0.85 -2.50 -29.55
C THR A 173 -0.53 -2.49 -28.92
N ILE A 174 -0.84 -3.52 -28.13
CA ILE A 174 -2.04 -3.62 -27.30
C ILE A 174 -1.59 -3.43 -25.85
N LEU A 175 -1.86 -2.24 -25.28
CA LEU A 175 -1.27 -1.81 -24.02
C LEU A 175 -2.31 -1.34 -23.00
N SER A 176 -2.27 -1.86 -21.77
CA SER A 176 -3.07 -1.30 -20.67
C SER A 176 -4.59 -1.27 -20.92
N ASN A 177 -5.14 -2.20 -21.69
CA ASN A 177 -6.58 -2.31 -21.90
C ASN A 177 -7.24 -3.18 -20.82
N ASN A 178 -8.50 -2.87 -20.49
CA ASN A 178 -9.32 -3.64 -19.57
C ASN A 178 -10.42 -4.36 -20.36
N ILE A 179 -10.40 -5.68 -20.37
CA ILE A 179 -11.30 -6.51 -21.20
C ILE A 179 -12.16 -7.40 -20.31
N SER A 180 -13.47 -7.22 -20.41
CA SER A 180 -14.48 -7.99 -19.67
C SER A 180 -15.71 -8.22 -20.57
N SER A 181 -16.33 -9.40 -20.51
CA SER A 181 -17.53 -9.69 -21.30
C SER A 181 -18.30 -10.86 -20.72
N GLN A 182 -19.54 -10.63 -20.28
CA GLN A 182 -20.46 -11.68 -19.80
C GLN A 182 -21.10 -12.48 -20.95
N VAL A 183 -20.77 -12.17 -22.21
CA VAL A 183 -21.33 -12.82 -23.39
C VAL A 183 -20.76 -14.24 -23.53
N SER A 184 -21.63 -15.22 -23.79
CA SER A 184 -21.21 -16.62 -24.06
C SER A 184 -20.31 -16.71 -25.30
N ASN A 185 -19.27 -17.54 -25.26
CA ASN A 185 -18.29 -17.71 -26.34
C ASN A 185 -17.57 -16.42 -26.77
N CYS A 186 -17.42 -15.45 -25.86
CA CYS A 186 -16.71 -14.23 -26.15
C CYS A 186 -15.19 -14.44 -26.26
N VAL A 187 -14.52 -13.56 -27.01
CA VAL A 187 -13.06 -13.58 -27.18
C VAL A 187 -12.47 -12.23 -26.83
N GLY A 188 -11.45 -12.22 -25.97
CA GLY A 188 -10.80 -10.98 -25.52
C GLY A 188 -9.93 -10.41 -26.63
N VAL A 189 -8.83 -11.11 -26.94
CA VAL A 189 -7.93 -10.76 -28.03
C VAL A 189 -7.74 -11.98 -28.92
N VAL A 190 -7.83 -11.75 -30.22
CA VAL A 190 -7.53 -12.72 -31.27
C VAL A 190 -6.48 -12.13 -32.18
N LEU A 191 -5.35 -12.82 -32.30
CA LEU A 191 -4.39 -12.63 -33.39
C LEU A 191 -4.48 -13.84 -34.32
N HIS A 192 -4.75 -13.63 -35.61
CA HIS A 192 -4.92 -14.70 -36.62
C HIS A 192 -3.70 -14.85 -37.54
N THR A 193 -3.91 -15.19 -38.80
CA THR A 193 -2.87 -15.63 -39.75
C THR A 193 -1.91 -14.49 -40.10
N ASN A 194 -0.60 -14.75 -40.08
CA ASN A 194 0.43 -13.74 -40.41
C ASN A 194 0.41 -12.50 -39.48
N CYS A 195 0.07 -12.70 -38.21
CA CYS A 195 0.12 -11.65 -37.19
C CYS A 195 1.39 -11.75 -36.30
N HIS A 196 2.48 -11.10 -36.68
CA HIS A 196 3.76 -11.23 -36.00
C HIS A 196 4.30 -9.91 -35.43
N HIS A 197 5.25 -9.99 -34.49
CA HIS A 197 5.92 -8.82 -33.87
C HIS A 197 4.95 -7.87 -33.16
N ASN A 198 3.81 -8.37 -32.68
CA ASN A 198 2.89 -7.57 -31.88
C ASN A 198 3.30 -7.62 -30.39
N LEU A 199 3.17 -6.48 -29.71
CA LEU A 199 3.40 -6.35 -28.28
C LEU A 199 2.07 -6.27 -27.55
N ILE A 200 1.82 -7.22 -26.66
CA ILE A 200 0.64 -7.26 -25.79
C ILE A 200 1.14 -7.09 -24.36
N LYS A 201 0.89 -5.92 -23.78
CA LYS A 201 1.49 -5.53 -22.51
C LYS A 201 0.50 -4.92 -21.52
N GLN A 202 0.59 -5.29 -20.23
CA GLN A 202 -0.15 -4.63 -19.13
C GLN A 202 -1.69 -4.64 -19.28
N ASN A 203 -2.25 -5.57 -20.05
CA ASN A 203 -3.69 -5.70 -20.22
C ASN A 203 -4.31 -6.57 -19.11
N ASN A 204 -5.58 -6.32 -18.81
CA ASN A 204 -6.36 -7.07 -17.83
C ASN A 204 -7.49 -7.82 -18.53
N PHE A 205 -7.53 -9.14 -18.38
CA PHE A 205 -8.55 -10.02 -18.95
C PHE A 205 -9.39 -10.64 -17.83
N TYR A 206 -10.59 -10.12 -17.59
CA TYR A 206 -11.44 -10.52 -16.46
C TYR A 206 -12.26 -11.80 -16.73
N VAL A 207 -12.47 -12.60 -15.67
CA VAL A 207 -13.22 -13.88 -15.71
C VAL A 207 -14.60 -13.68 -16.31
N ASN A 208 -14.92 -14.48 -17.33
CA ASN A 208 -16.25 -14.77 -17.83
C ASN A 208 -16.23 -16.15 -18.46
N PRO A 209 -17.33 -16.94 -18.44
CA PRO A 209 -17.31 -18.40 -18.63
C PRO A 209 -16.73 -18.90 -19.97
N SER A 210 -16.38 -18.00 -20.89
CA SER A 210 -15.77 -18.37 -22.17
C SER A 210 -14.76 -17.36 -22.71
N LEU A 211 -14.36 -16.30 -21.97
CA LEU A 211 -13.47 -15.26 -22.50
C LEU A 211 -12.10 -15.87 -22.83
N GLN A 212 -11.83 -16.07 -24.11
CA GLN A 212 -10.58 -16.65 -24.60
C GLN A 212 -9.61 -15.55 -25.04
N PHE A 213 -8.34 -15.76 -24.77
CA PHE A 213 -7.24 -15.13 -25.49
C PHE A 213 -6.71 -16.16 -26.48
N VAL A 214 -6.68 -15.85 -27.79
CA VAL A 214 -6.33 -16.81 -28.84
C VAL A 214 -5.17 -16.30 -29.68
N LEU A 215 -4.08 -17.08 -29.69
CA LEU A 215 -2.91 -16.85 -30.53
C LEU A 215 -2.76 -17.96 -31.57
N TRP A 216 -3.01 -17.63 -32.83
CA TRP A 216 -2.63 -18.42 -33.99
C TRP A 216 -1.23 -18.16 -34.61
N PRO A 217 -0.61 -16.98 -34.46
CA PRO A 217 0.59 -16.61 -35.21
C PRO A 217 1.88 -16.65 -34.38
N SER A 218 2.98 -16.29 -35.04
CA SER A 218 4.34 -16.46 -34.54
C SER A 218 5.04 -15.12 -34.26
N TYR A 219 6.04 -15.13 -33.36
CA TYR A 219 6.86 -13.96 -33.01
C TYR A 219 6.14 -12.79 -32.33
N ASN A 220 5.16 -13.03 -31.45
CA ASN A 220 4.58 -11.98 -30.62
C ASN A 220 5.18 -11.97 -29.21
N THR A 221 5.14 -10.79 -28.57
CA THR A 221 5.60 -10.62 -27.19
C THR A 221 4.42 -10.31 -26.29
N ILE A 222 4.17 -11.17 -25.29
CA ILE A 222 3.07 -11.03 -24.34
C ILE A 222 3.66 -10.92 -22.94
N ILE A 223 3.60 -9.73 -22.34
CA ILE A 223 4.28 -9.46 -21.06
C ILE A 223 3.45 -8.61 -20.10
N GLU A 224 3.63 -8.82 -18.79
CA GLU A 224 3.00 -8.00 -17.75
C GLU A 224 1.46 -7.96 -17.79
N ASN A 225 0.80 -8.92 -18.45
CA ASN A 225 -0.66 -8.99 -18.51
C ASN A 225 -1.22 -9.78 -17.33
N ASN A 226 -2.46 -9.49 -16.94
CA ASN A 226 -3.19 -10.24 -15.92
C ASN A 226 -4.36 -11.01 -16.55
N PHE A 227 -4.35 -12.33 -16.39
CA PHE A 227 -5.37 -13.24 -16.91
C PHE A 227 -6.18 -13.84 -15.78
N TRP A 228 -7.42 -13.39 -15.63
CA TRP A 228 -8.43 -14.07 -14.82
C TRP A 228 -9.36 -14.95 -15.69
N GLY A 229 -9.52 -14.64 -16.98
CA GLY A 229 -10.22 -15.48 -17.97
C GLY A 229 -9.40 -16.63 -18.53
N SER A 230 -9.95 -17.39 -19.48
CA SER A 230 -9.26 -18.54 -20.11
C SER A 230 -8.19 -18.08 -21.11
N PHE A 231 -7.08 -18.81 -21.17
CA PHE A 231 -6.00 -18.57 -22.12
C PHE A 231 -5.87 -19.76 -23.08
N SER A 232 -5.78 -19.51 -24.38
CA SER A 232 -5.66 -20.56 -25.39
C SER A 232 -4.65 -20.26 -26.49
N LEU A 233 -3.84 -21.25 -26.86
CA LEU A 233 -3.04 -21.21 -28.09
C LEU A 233 -3.76 -21.95 -29.22
N GLY A 234 -3.99 -21.26 -30.33
CA GLY A 234 -4.82 -21.71 -31.44
C GLY A 234 -4.09 -22.53 -32.52
N ARG A 235 -4.85 -23.25 -33.36
CA ARG A 235 -4.38 -23.97 -34.56
C ARG A 235 -4.16 -23.02 -35.76
N GLY A 236 -2.93 -22.87 -36.22
CA GLY A 236 -2.61 -22.18 -37.49
C GLY A 236 -2.74 -23.11 -38.71
N TYR A 237 -2.97 -22.52 -39.89
CA TYR A 237 -3.05 -23.25 -41.17
C TYR A 237 -1.69 -23.81 -41.64
N GLU A 238 -0.57 -23.38 -41.04
CA GLU A 238 0.81 -23.78 -41.39
C GLU A 238 1.61 -24.35 -40.19
N GLY A 239 0.93 -24.78 -39.12
CA GLY A 239 1.53 -25.11 -37.82
C GLY A 239 0.92 -24.21 -36.74
N GLY A 240 0.68 -24.72 -35.52
CA GLY A 240 0.09 -23.93 -34.43
C GLY A 240 0.95 -22.71 -34.04
N GLY A 241 0.42 -21.80 -33.21
CA GLY A 241 1.19 -20.62 -32.75
C GLY A 241 2.56 -21.03 -32.15
N HIS A 242 3.64 -20.42 -32.64
CA HIS A 242 5.03 -20.77 -32.27
C HIS A 242 5.90 -19.51 -32.18
N ASP A 243 7.10 -19.59 -31.62
CA ASP A 243 8.05 -18.48 -31.45
C ASP A 243 7.47 -17.25 -30.71
N ASN A 244 6.39 -17.39 -29.94
CA ASN A 244 5.92 -16.31 -29.08
C ASN A 244 6.76 -16.27 -27.80
N VAL A 245 6.95 -15.06 -27.27
CA VAL A 245 7.71 -14.80 -26.04
C VAL A 245 6.73 -14.29 -24.98
N ILE A 246 6.52 -15.11 -23.95
CA ILE A 246 5.46 -14.96 -22.95
C ILE A 246 6.11 -15.03 -21.57
N TYR A 247 6.29 -13.89 -20.90
CA TYR A 247 6.88 -13.84 -19.55
C TYR A 247 6.33 -12.68 -18.75
N HIS A 248 6.51 -12.69 -17.43
CA HIS A 248 6.02 -11.67 -16.49
C HIS A 248 4.49 -11.47 -16.52
N ASN A 249 3.73 -12.43 -17.05
CA ASN A 249 2.27 -12.39 -16.97
C ASN A 249 1.80 -13.09 -15.69
N ASN A 250 0.59 -12.73 -15.26
CA ASN A 250 -0.06 -13.29 -14.09
C ASN A 250 -1.28 -14.11 -14.51
N PHE A 251 -1.17 -15.43 -14.44
CA PHE A 251 -2.26 -16.36 -14.70
C PHE A 251 -2.99 -16.70 -13.40
N PHE A 252 -4.10 -16.00 -13.14
CA PHE A 252 -5.00 -16.28 -12.02
C PHE A 252 -6.08 -17.33 -12.35
N THR A 253 -6.05 -17.84 -13.58
CA THR A 253 -6.93 -18.88 -14.12
C THR A 253 -6.24 -20.25 -14.09
N SER A 254 -7.04 -21.32 -14.07
CA SER A 254 -6.61 -22.69 -14.35
C SER A 254 -6.99 -23.15 -15.76
N SER A 255 -7.75 -22.32 -16.50
CA SER A 255 -8.25 -22.65 -17.83
C SER A 255 -7.25 -22.23 -18.90
N ILE A 256 -6.14 -22.95 -18.96
CA ILE A 256 -5.10 -22.79 -19.97
C ILE A 256 -5.18 -24.00 -20.92
N SER A 257 -5.29 -23.74 -22.22
CA SER A 257 -5.46 -24.80 -23.22
C SER A 257 -4.66 -24.54 -24.50
N ALA A 258 -4.44 -25.60 -25.27
CA ALA A 258 -3.74 -25.54 -26.53
C ALA A 258 -4.42 -26.48 -27.54
N TYR A 259 -4.47 -26.08 -28.82
CA TYR A 259 -4.93 -26.97 -29.89
C TYR A 259 -3.87 -28.05 -30.21
N PRO A 260 -4.24 -29.20 -30.79
CA PRO A 260 -3.24 -30.20 -31.20
C PRO A 260 -2.18 -29.62 -32.17
N ASN A 261 -0.90 -29.95 -31.95
CA ASN A 261 0.27 -29.47 -32.72
C ASN A 261 0.59 -27.97 -32.60
N VAL A 262 0.52 -27.41 -31.39
CA VAL A 262 1.15 -26.10 -31.10
C VAL A 262 2.66 -26.23 -31.28
N GLY A 263 3.30 -25.22 -31.88
CA GLY A 263 4.75 -25.19 -32.00
C GLY A 263 5.42 -24.71 -30.71
N GLU A 264 6.74 -24.58 -30.73
CA GLU A 264 7.51 -24.19 -29.55
C GLU A 264 7.26 -22.71 -29.22
N ASN A 265 7.02 -22.39 -27.94
CA ASN A 265 6.92 -21.01 -27.45
C ASN A 265 7.82 -20.82 -26.23
N TYR A 266 8.30 -19.60 -26.04
CA TYR A 266 9.15 -19.25 -24.90
C TYR A 266 8.28 -18.70 -23.76
N TRP A 267 8.22 -19.44 -22.66
CA TRP A 267 7.40 -19.10 -21.50
C TRP A 267 8.17 -18.40 -20.36
N ASP A 268 9.39 -17.98 -20.64
CA ASP A 268 10.22 -17.23 -19.71
C ASP A 268 11.21 -16.33 -20.45
N ASN A 269 11.85 -15.40 -19.71
CA ASN A 269 12.91 -14.53 -20.23
C ASN A 269 14.28 -14.87 -19.63
N GLY A 270 14.48 -16.13 -19.22
CA GLY A 270 15.71 -16.58 -18.59
C GLY A 270 15.97 -16.00 -17.19
N TYR A 271 16.98 -16.54 -16.51
CA TYR A 271 17.44 -16.03 -15.22
C TYR A 271 18.31 -14.76 -15.38
N PRO A 272 18.19 -13.75 -14.49
CA PRO A 272 17.31 -13.64 -13.33
C PRO A 272 15.95 -12.99 -13.63
N SER A 273 15.62 -12.77 -14.91
CA SER A 273 14.36 -12.13 -15.28
C SER A 273 13.16 -12.96 -14.82
N GLY A 274 13.22 -14.28 -14.97
CA GLY A 274 12.13 -15.19 -14.64
C GLY A 274 11.08 -15.33 -15.75
N GLY A 275 10.04 -16.10 -15.44
CA GLY A 275 8.94 -16.43 -16.33
C GLY A 275 7.62 -15.81 -15.89
N ASN A 276 6.56 -16.59 -15.82
CA ASN A 276 5.21 -16.15 -15.49
C ASN A 276 4.81 -16.59 -14.09
N TYR A 277 3.84 -15.89 -13.51
CA TYR A 277 3.16 -16.35 -12.31
C TYR A 277 1.98 -17.24 -12.70
N TRP A 278 1.87 -18.39 -12.03
CA TRP A 278 0.80 -19.35 -12.22
C TRP A 278 0.12 -19.60 -10.88
N LYS A 279 -1.18 -19.33 -10.77
CA LYS A 279 -1.92 -19.51 -9.52
C LYS A 279 -1.88 -20.94 -8.98
N GLU A 280 -1.76 -21.93 -9.86
CA GLU A 280 -1.70 -23.35 -9.49
C GLU A 280 -0.28 -23.85 -9.20
N TYR A 281 0.74 -23.02 -9.41
CA TYR A 281 2.11 -23.40 -9.12
C TYR A 281 2.34 -23.43 -7.61
N ASN A 282 2.70 -24.62 -7.12
CA ASN A 282 2.97 -24.90 -5.70
C ASN A 282 4.43 -25.29 -5.46
N GLY A 283 5.34 -24.95 -6.39
CA GLY A 283 6.76 -25.21 -6.21
C GLY A 283 7.38 -24.35 -5.10
N SER A 284 8.53 -24.78 -4.60
CA SER A 284 9.31 -24.01 -3.65
C SER A 284 10.28 -23.07 -4.34
N ASP A 285 10.82 -22.12 -3.59
CA ASP A 285 11.94 -21.24 -3.95
C ASP A 285 12.97 -21.40 -2.84
N ASN A 286 13.74 -22.49 -2.87
CA ASN A 286 14.81 -22.75 -1.90
C ASN A 286 16.20 -22.62 -2.54
N TYR A 287 16.23 -22.60 -3.87
CA TYR A 287 17.41 -22.49 -4.70
C TYR A 287 17.27 -21.31 -5.65
N ALA A 288 18.41 -20.80 -6.06
CA ALA A 288 18.55 -19.66 -6.93
C ALA A 288 19.56 -19.95 -8.04
N GLY A 289 19.71 -18.98 -8.94
CA GLY A 289 20.67 -19.02 -10.03
C GLY A 289 20.10 -19.63 -11.31
N PRO A 290 20.87 -19.61 -12.42
CA PRO A 290 20.37 -20.02 -13.74
C PRO A 290 19.96 -21.49 -13.82
N PHE A 291 20.43 -22.33 -12.90
CA PHE A 291 20.09 -23.75 -12.81
C PHE A 291 19.26 -24.12 -11.58
N GLN A 292 18.84 -23.12 -10.78
CA GLN A 292 18.03 -23.32 -9.57
C GLN A 292 18.62 -24.41 -8.64
N ASN A 293 19.93 -24.28 -8.39
CA ASN A 293 20.71 -25.25 -7.62
C ASN A 293 21.66 -24.62 -6.58
N GLN A 294 21.61 -23.30 -6.43
CA GLN A 294 22.40 -22.57 -5.44
C GLN A 294 21.49 -22.19 -4.29
N THR A 295 21.80 -22.57 -3.04
CA THR A 295 20.89 -22.29 -1.92
C THR A 295 20.59 -20.78 -1.79
N GLY A 296 19.34 -20.37 -1.95
CA GLY A 296 18.96 -18.96 -2.03
C GLY A 296 17.49 -18.80 -2.41
N TYR A 297 16.93 -17.61 -2.17
CA TYR A 297 15.54 -17.27 -2.49
C TYR A 297 15.61 -16.11 -3.47
N ASP A 298 15.13 -16.28 -4.69
CA ASP A 298 15.20 -15.25 -5.74
C ASP A 298 13.83 -14.88 -6.31
N GLY A 299 12.75 -15.43 -5.72
CA GLY A 299 11.38 -15.22 -6.16
C GLY A 299 10.98 -16.04 -7.38
N ILE A 300 11.87 -16.95 -7.83
CA ILE A 300 11.66 -17.90 -8.92
C ILE A 300 11.54 -19.31 -8.30
N GLY A 301 10.64 -20.11 -8.85
CA GLY A 301 10.44 -21.47 -8.41
C GLY A 301 11.53 -22.43 -8.86
N ASP A 302 11.92 -23.33 -7.95
CA ASP A 302 12.99 -24.32 -8.12
C ASP A 302 12.70 -25.33 -9.24
N VAL A 303 11.42 -25.55 -9.54
CA VAL A 303 10.95 -26.57 -10.48
C VAL A 303 10.23 -25.90 -11.65
N PRO A 304 10.58 -26.21 -12.91
CA PRO A 304 9.87 -25.73 -14.08
C PRO A 304 8.36 -26.05 -14.07
N TYR A 305 7.55 -25.17 -14.64
CA TYR A 305 6.13 -25.38 -14.86
C TYR A 305 5.86 -25.77 -16.32
N VAL A 306 5.46 -27.02 -16.53
CA VAL A 306 5.07 -27.52 -17.86
C VAL A 306 3.67 -26.99 -18.18
N VAL A 307 3.56 -26.14 -19.21
CA VAL A 307 2.29 -25.49 -19.56
C VAL A 307 1.38 -26.45 -20.34
N PHE A 308 1.93 -27.13 -21.35
CA PHE A 308 1.18 -28.08 -22.18
C PHE A 308 1.97 -29.37 -22.44
N ASP A 309 3.26 -29.22 -22.78
CA ASP A 309 4.20 -30.30 -23.09
C ASP A 309 5.63 -29.83 -22.81
N GLU A 310 6.60 -30.73 -22.96
CA GLU A 310 8.02 -30.47 -22.66
C GLU A 310 8.62 -29.29 -23.44
N ASN A 311 8.12 -29.02 -24.65
CA ASN A 311 8.58 -27.92 -25.49
C ASN A 311 7.91 -26.58 -25.15
N ASN A 312 6.90 -26.59 -24.28
CA ASN A 312 6.16 -25.44 -23.79
C ASN A 312 6.23 -25.40 -22.26
N THR A 313 7.44 -25.20 -21.75
CA THR A 313 7.73 -25.18 -20.31
C THR A 313 8.20 -23.79 -19.90
N ASP A 314 7.60 -23.24 -18.84
CA ASP A 314 8.15 -22.11 -18.11
C ASP A 314 9.25 -22.62 -17.18
N ARG A 315 10.51 -22.29 -17.48
CA ARG A 315 11.66 -22.81 -16.72
C ARG A 315 11.89 -22.05 -15.42
N TYR A 316 11.29 -20.88 -15.28
CA TYR A 316 11.52 -19.96 -14.18
C TYR A 316 10.19 -19.38 -13.67
N PRO A 317 9.23 -20.23 -13.25
CA PRO A 317 7.92 -19.76 -12.79
C PRO A 317 8.07 -18.84 -11.58
N LEU A 318 7.28 -17.77 -11.48
CA LEU A 318 7.37 -16.80 -10.38
C LEU A 318 6.57 -17.28 -9.16
N ILE A 319 7.12 -17.09 -7.96
CA ILE A 319 6.45 -17.44 -6.68
C ILE A 319 5.30 -16.49 -6.36
N HIS A 320 5.49 -15.21 -6.68
CA HIS A 320 4.48 -14.17 -6.50
C HIS A 320 4.09 -13.55 -7.83
N PRO A 321 2.86 -13.00 -7.96
CA PRO A 321 2.46 -12.27 -9.15
C PRO A 321 3.49 -11.20 -9.52
N TYR A 322 3.83 -11.11 -10.80
CA TYR A 322 4.68 -10.04 -11.30
C TYR A 322 4.06 -8.67 -10.96
N GLY A 323 4.88 -7.76 -10.44
CA GLY A 323 4.41 -6.48 -9.91
C GLY A 323 3.91 -6.55 -8.46
N SER A 324 4.29 -7.57 -7.69
CA SER A 324 3.99 -7.65 -6.25
C SER A 324 4.92 -6.78 -5.40
N ILE A 325 6.15 -6.55 -5.85
CA ILE A 325 7.13 -5.72 -5.15
C ILE A 325 7.54 -4.60 -6.10
N VAL A 326 7.29 -3.36 -5.69
CA VAL A 326 7.46 -2.19 -6.57
C VAL A 326 8.16 -1.08 -5.80
N ASN A 327 9.20 -0.50 -6.40
CA ASN A 327 9.66 0.81 -5.98
C ASN A 327 8.68 1.85 -6.54
N VAL A 328 7.88 2.47 -5.67
CA VAL A 328 6.80 3.38 -6.07
C VAL A 328 7.36 4.65 -6.74
N ASN A 329 8.59 5.04 -6.40
CA ASN A 329 9.24 6.23 -6.93
C ASN A 329 9.73 6.02 -8.36
N THR A 330 10.27 4.83 -8.67
CA THR A 330 10.83 4.52 -10.01
C THR A 330 9.87 3.73 -10.89
N THR A 331 8.80 3.17 -10.33
CA THR A 331 7.91 2.17 -10.94
C THR A 331 8.59 0.85 -11.31
N SER A 332 9.84 0.64 -10.91
CA SER A 332 10.56 -0.62 -11.09
C SER A 332 9.88 -1.75 -10.32
N VAL A 333 9.76 -2.91 -10.97
CA VAL A 333 9.19 -4.14 -10.41
C VAL A 333 10.32 -5.11 -10.06
N PHE A 334 10.19 -5.78 -8.92
CA PHE A 334 11.15 -6.74 -8.41
C PHE A 334 10.48 -8.07 -8.03
N LEU A 335 11.28 -9.14 -7.98
CA LEU A 335 10.81 -10.46 -7.57
C LEU A 335 10.97 -10.71 -6.05
N THR A 336 11.90 -9.99 -5.40
CA THR A 336 12.16 -10.07 -3.95
C THR A 336 12.24 -8.70 -3.31
N ILE A 337 11.98 -8.59 -2.01
CA ILE A 337 12.04 -7.33 -1.27
C ILE A 337 13.50 -6.88 -1.17
N GLN A 338 14.42 -7.83 -0.93
CA GLN A 338 15.84 -7.51 -0.88
C GLN A 338 16.37 -6.97 -2.21
N SER A 339 15.94 -7.51 -3.37
CA SER A 339 16.38 -6.98 -4.67
C SER A 339 15.85 -5.56 -4.90
N ALA A 340 14.62 -5.25 -4.47
CA ALA A 340 14.07 -3.90 -4.53
C ALA A 340 14.87 -2.89 -3.70
N ILE A 341 15.31 -3.28 -2.49
CA ILE A 341 16.14 -2.44 -1.62
C ILE A 341 17.54 -2.25 -2.22
N SER A 342 18.16 -3.34 -2.67
CA SER A 342 19.53 -3.35 -3.19
C SER A 342 19.68 -2.64 -4.55
N ALA A 343 18.58 -2.49 -5.30
CA ALA A 343 18.57 -1.88 -6.62
C ALA A 343 19.26 -0.50 -6.66
N THR A 344 20.03 -0.24 -7.72
CA THR A 344 20.82 1.00 -7.83
C THR A 344 19.93 2.22 -8.02
N GLU A 345 18.73 2.05 -8.59
CA GLU A 345 17.71 3.08 -8.73
C GLU A 345 16.91 3.33 -7.44
N THR A 346 17.03 2.48 -6.42
CA THR A 346 16.43 2.70 -5.10
C THR A 346 17.36 3.61 -4.29
N LEU A 347 16.93 4.85 -4.09
CA LEU A 347 17.64 5.91 -3.36
C LEU A 347 17.00 6.17 -1.99
N ASP A 348 17.69 6.92 -1.14
CA ASP A 348 17.13 7.40 0.12
C ASP A 348 15.86 8.24 -0.10
N GLY A 349 14.90 8.09 0.80
CA GLY A 349 13.54 8.63 0.71
C GLY A 349 12.59 7.82 -0.18
N HIS A 350 13.05 6.78 -0.88
CA HIS A 350 12.17 5.95 -1.72
C HIS A 350 11.24 5.06 -0.90
N MET A 351 10.13 4.65 -1.51
CA MET A 351 9.15 3.72 -0.96
C MET A 351 9.13 2.42 -1.75
N ILE A 352 9.30 1.30 -1.04
CA ILE A 352 9.06 -0.05 -1.55
C ILE A 352 7.68 -0.50 -1.07
N PHE A 353 6.79 -0.79 -2.02
CA PHE A 353 5.45 -1.30 -1.75
C PHE A 353 5.39 -2.81 -2.04
N VAL A 354 4.80 -3.56 -1.12
CA VAL A 354 4.73 -5.02 -1.16
C VAL A 354 3.27 -5.49 -1.07
N LYS A 355 2.78 -6.15 -2.12
CA LYS A 355 1.43 -6.72 -2.17
C LYS A 355 1.26 -7.90 -1.23
N GLN A 356 0.01 -8.28 -0.96
CA GLN A 356 -0.30 -9.49 -0.19
C GLN A 356 0.43 -10.73 -0.74
N GLY A 357 0.85 -11.61 0.16
CA GLY A 357 1.69 -12.77 -0.12
C GLY A 357 2.57 -13.11 1.08
N THR A 358 3.13 -14.32 1.07
CA THR A 358 4.12 -14.76 2.06
C THR A 358 5.50 -14.76 1.45
N TYR A 359 6.32 -13.79 1.84
CA TYR A 359 7.67 -13.59 1.36
C TYR A 359 8.66 -14.25 2.32
N LEU A 360 9.33 -15.30 1.86
CA LEU A 360 10.35 -16.02 2.63
C LEU A 360 11.70 -15.32 2.45
N GLU A 361 11.98 -14.33 3.29
CA GLU A 361 13.19 -13.50 3.17
C GLU A 361 13.77 -13.14 4.55
N ASN A 362 15.10 -13.00 4.60
CA ASN A 362 15.78 -12.25 5.65
C ASN A 362 16.30 -10.96 5.01
N ILE A 363 15.75 -9.82 5.42
CA ILE A 363 15.93 -8.54 4.74
C ILE A 363 16.95 -7.68 5.49
N VAL A 364 17.85 -7.05 4.75
CA VAL A 364 18.74 -6.01 5.26
C VAL A 364 18.38 -4.67 4.60
N ILE A 365 17.94 -3.72 5.43
CA ILE A 365 17.65 -2.35 5.02
C ILE A 365 18.86 -1.47 5.33
N ASN A 366 19.58 -1.09 4.28
CA ASN A 366 20.82 -0.29 4.33
C ASN A 366 20.71 1.08 3.66
N LYS A 367 19.49 1.50 3.33
CA LYS A 367 19.13 2.81 2.77
C LYS A 367 17.96 3.37 3.55
N SER A 368 17.85 4.70 3.60
CA SER A 368 16.76 5.39 4.29
C SER A 368 15.48 5.28 3.48
N ILE A 369 14.71 4.21 3.64
CA ILE A 369 13.53 3.93 2.82
C ILE A 369 12.25 3.71 3.64
N LYS A 370 11.11 3.76 2.96
CA LYS A 370 9.82 3.33 3.49
C LYS A 370 9.45 1.96 2.94
N LEU A 371 9.36 0.95 3.79
CA LEU A 371 8.86 -0.37 3.43
C LEU A 371 7.40 -0.48 3.88
N LEU A 372 6.48 -0.67 2.91
CA LEU A 372 5.03 -0.64 3.15
C LEU A 372 4.37 -1.90 2.59
N GLY A 373 3.65 -2.62 3.45
CA GLY A 373 2.80 -3.74 3.06
C GLY A 373 1.41 -3.27 2.64
N GLU A 374 0.79 -3.98 1.71
CA GLU A 374 -0.58 -3.72 1.26
C GLU A 374 -1.60 -3.90 2.39
N ASN A 375 -1.42 -4.93 3.22
CA ASN A 375 -2.31 -5.25 4.31
C ASN A 375 -1.59 -6.08 5.38
N ARG A 376 -1.55 -5.58 6.62
CA ARG A 376 -0.86 -6.24 7.74
C ARG A 376 -1.29 -7.66 8.03
N PHE A 377 -2.49 -8.11 7.62
CA PHE A 377 -2.97 -9.48 7.85
C PHE A 377 -2.59 -10.46 6.74
N THR A 378 -2.24 -9.97 5.55
CA THR A 378 -2.02 -10.82 4.36
C THR A 378 -0.69 -10.57 3.65
N THR A 379 0.04 -9.52 4.00
CA THR A 379 1.41 -9.27 3.57
C THR A 379 2.36 -9.77 4.67
N ILE A 380 2.87 -10.98 4.49
CA ILE A 380 3.64 -11.72 5.50
C ILE A 380 5.11 -11.76 5.08
N ILE A 381 6.02 -11.28 5.93
CA ILE A 381 7.46 -11.52 5.79
C ILE A 381 7.85 -12.57 6.82
N LYS A 382 8.46 -13.66 6.36
CA LYS A 382 8.82 -14.78 7.23
C LYS A 382 10.28 -15.18 7.07
N SER A 383 10.99 -15.34 8.19
CA SER A 383 12.39 -15.76 8.19
C SER A 383 12.57 -17.14 7.53
N ARG A 384 13.65 -17.27 6.76
CA ARG A 384 14.11 -18.51 6.11
C ARG A 384 14.69 -19.52 7.11
N ILE A 385 15.35 -19.04 8.16
CA ILE A 385 16.26 -19.87 8.97
C ILE A 385 15.55 -20.24 10.27
N ARG A 386 15.06 -21.49 10.35
CA ARG A 386 14.86 -22.16 11.64
C ARG A 386 16.01 -23.14 11.88
N ALA A 387 16.99 -22.68 12.66
CA ALA A 387 17.90 -23.48 13.47
C ALA A 387 18.73 -24.60 12.81
N ASN A 388 19.69 -24.27 11.94
CA ASN A 388 20.85 -25.18 11.78
C ASN A 388 22.20 -24.53 11.49
N TYR A 389 22.28 -23.22 11.19
CA TYR A 389 23.56 -22.56 10.91
C TYR A 389 23.61 -21.10 11.38
N GLY A 390 23.99 -20.91 12.64
CA GLY A 390 24.62 -19.66 13.11
C GLY A 390 23.69 -18.50 13.46
N TYR A 391 24.16 -17.71 14.43
CA TYR A 391 23.65 -16.42 14.89
C TYR A 391 23.06 -15.55 13.76
N ASN A 392 22.01 -14.77 14.06
CA ASN A 392 21.40 -13.71 13.22
C ASN A 392 20.20 -14.11 12.33
N ALA A 393 19.25 -14.91 12.81
CA ALA A 393 18.04 -15.28 12.06
C ALA A 393 16.92 -14.20 12.11
N HIS A 394 17.29 -12.92 12.17
CA HIS A 394 16.31 -11.83 12.18
C HIS A 394 15.54 -11.77 10.85
N VAL A 395 14.23 -11.54 10.88
CA VAL A 395 13.42 -11.40 9.66
C VAL A 395 13.82 -10.13 8.90
N ILE A 396 13.92 -9.01 9.61
CA ILE A 396 14.38 -7.72 9.07
C ILE A 396 15.50 -7.16 9.95
N ARG A 397 16.58 -6.73 9.33
CA ARG A 397 17.68 -6.00 9.96
C ARG A 397 17.78 -4.60 9.36
N ILE A 398 17.65 -3.58 10.19
CA ILE A 398 17.75 -2.17 9.82
C ILE A 398 19.09 -1.63 10.30
N ILE A 399 19.91 -1.15 9.37
CA ILE A 399 21.24 -0.57 9.61
C ILE A 399 21.38 0.83 8.98
N SER A 400 20.25 1.48 8.71
CA SER A 400 20.18 2.83 8.14
C SER A 400 19.14 3.65 8.88
N ASP A 401 19.42 4.94 9.03
CA ASP A 401 18.56 5.91 9.69
C ASP A 401 17.33 6.23 8.84
N GLU A 402 16.31 6.86 9.45
CA GLU A 402 15.12 7.37 8.74
C GLU A 402 14.32 6.30 7.96
N VAL A 403 14.38 5.05 8.44
CA VAL A 403 13.62 3.93 7.89
C VAL A 403 12.22 3.86 8.52
N SER A 404 11.21 3.53 7.73
CA SER A 404 9.90 3.14 8.26
C SER A 404 9.45 1.79 7.75
N VAL A 405 8.96 0.91 8.63
CA VAL A 405 8.37 -0.39 8.29
C VAL A 405 6.91 -0.42 8.74
N ASP A 406 5.99 -0.63 7.80
CA ASP A 406 4.57 -0.46 8.04
C ASP A 406 3.70 -1.52 7.34
N ASN A 407 2.64 -1.97 8.02
CA ASN A 407 1.59 -2.85 7.49
C ASN A 407 2.02 -4.27 7.07
N PHE A 408 2.84 -4.94 7.89
CA PHE A 408 3.22 -6.35 7.69
C PHE A 408 2.78 -7.27 8.83
N THR A 409 2.58 -8.55 8.53
CA THR A 409 2.82 -9.62 9.51
C THR A 409 4.28 -10.05 9.39
N ILE A 410 5.00 -10.10 10.50
CA ILE A 410 6.40 -10.49 10.61
C ILE A 410 6.46 -11.70 11.54
N THR A 411 7.14 -12.76 11.11
CA THR A 411 7.17 -14.00 11.88
C THR A 411 8.38 -14.89 11.55
N GLY A 412 8.72 -15.79 12.46
CA GLY A 412 9.70 -16.83 12.26
C GLY A 412 11.12 -16.45 12.70
N ALA A 413 11.28 -15.35 13.43
CA ALA A 413 12.51 -15.08 14.14
C ALA A 413 12.65 -16.03 15.33
N GLY A 414 13.80 -16.70 15.41
CA GLY A 414 14.10 -17.67 16.46
C GLY A 414 13.61 -19.10 16.16
N GLY A 415 14.33 -20.06 16.73
CA GLY A 415 14.05 -21.49 16.67
C GLY A 415 15.03 -22.27 17.55
N PRO A 416 14.62 -23.38 18.19
CA PRO A 416 15.50 -24.14 19.06
C PRO A 416 16.68 -24.74 18.27
N PRO A 417 17.94 -24.60 18.72
CA PRO A 417 18.40 -23.94 19.95
C PRO A 417 18.78 -22.46 19.67
N SER A 418 17.93 -21.50 20.05
CA SER A 418 18.23 -20.07 19.83
C SER A 418 19.19 -19.53 20.89
N SER A 419 20.00 -18.56 20.49
CA SER A 419 20.98 -17.88 21.34
C SER A 419 20.43 -16.62 22.04
N GLY A 420 19.12 -16.36 21.98
CA GLY A 420 18.45 -15.31 22.76
C GLY A 420 18.20 -13.96 22.05
N ASP A 421 18.63 -13.78 20.80
CA ASP A 421 18.70 -12.45 20.17
C ASP A 421 18.00 -12.35 18.80
N ASP A 422 17.36 -13.42 18.28
CA ASP A 422 16.73 -13.36 16.96
C ASP A 422 15.45 -12.51 17.01
N ALA A 423 15.29 -11.61 16.03
CA ALA A 423 14.24 -10.60 16.07
C ALA A 423 13.39 -10.56 14.81
N GLY A 424 12.09 -10.32 14.94
CA GLY A 424 11.24 -9.97 13.81
C GLY A 424 11.82 -8.75 13.10
N ILE A 425 12.10 -7.68 13.85
CA ILE A 425 12.90 -6.56 13.37
C ILE A 425 14.03 -6.25 14.35
N LEU A 426 15.28 -6.29 13.89
CA LEU A 426 16.45 -5.74 14.58
C LEU A 426 16.76 -4.34 14.05
N LEU A 427 16.87 -3.37 14.95
CA LEU A 427 17.41 -2.04 14.70
C LEU A 427 18.82 -1.97 15.30
N TYR A 428 19.83 -1.75 14.47
CA TYR A 428 21.23 -1.89 14.87
C TYR A 428 22.01 -0.60 14.60
N TYR A 429 22.26 0.19 15.65
CA TYR A 429 22.96 1.48 15.59
C TYR A 429 22.29 2.49 14.65
N VAL A 430 20.98 2.69 14.79
CA VAL A 430 20.18 3.56 13.91
C VAL A 430 19.45 4.66 14.65
N ASN A 431 19.07 5.70 13.91
CA ASN A 431 18.37 6.86 14.41
C ASN A 431 17.07 7.12 13.61
N ASN A 432 16.07 7.67 14.28
CA ASN A 432 14.85 8.18 13.63
C ASN A 432 14.09 7.10 12.84
N VAL A 433 14.01 5.87 13.37
CA VAL A 433 13.30 4.75 12.74
C VAL A 433 11.89 4.62 13.32
N ARG A 434 10.91 4.31 12.45
CA ARG A 434 9.51 4.10 12.83
C ARG A 434 9.01 2.70 12.45
N ILE A 435 8.49 1.96 13.41
CA ILE A 435 7.87 0.65 13.21
C ILE A 435 6.39 0.77 13.57
N SER A 436 5.49 0.68 12.58
CA SER A 436 4.07 0.93 12.81
C SER A 436 3.10 -0.04 12.13
N HIS A 437 1.96 -0.31 12.77
CA HIS A 437 0.88 -1.14 12.22
C HIS A 437 1.27 -2.56 11.81
N ASN A 438 2.31 -3.14 12.41
CA ASN A 438 2.74 -4.51 12.11
C ASN A 438 2.14 -5.52 13.10
N ILE A 439 2.17 -6.80 12.74
CA ILE A 439 1.82 -7.93 13.60
C ILE A 439 3.07 -8.81 13.73
N PHE A 440 3.54 -9.03 14.96
CA PHE A 440 4.64 -9.92 15.29
C PHE A 440 4.06 -11.19 15.92
N ILE A 441 4.40 -12.36 15.37
CA ILE A 441 3.82 -13.63 15.81
C ILE A 441 4.91 -14.65 16.06
N ALA A 442 4.94 -15.17 17.30
CA ALA A 442 5.80 -16.29 17.69
C ALA A 442 7.28 -16.08 17.34
N ASP A 443 7.73 -14.84 17.49
CA ASP A 443 9.13 -14.43 17.36
C ASP A 443 9.83 -14.48 18.73
N GLU A 444 11.12 -14.81 18.78
CA GLU A 444 11.92 -14.70 20.01
C GLU A 444 11.88 -13.25 20.53
N LEU A 445 12.32 -12.29 19.71
CA LEU A 445 12.09 -10.86 19.94
C LEU A 445 11.20 -10.30 18.83
N GLY A 446 10.10 -9.61 19.14
CA GLY A 446 9.29 -8.94 18.12
C GLY A 446 10.08 -7.81 17.47
N VAL A 447 10.37 -6.76 18.25
CA VAL A 447 11.27 -5.66 17.87
C VAL A 447 12.44 -5.61 18.85
N TYR A 448 13.67 -5.69 18.32
CA TYR A 448 14.90 -5.49 19.06
C TYR A 448 15.55 -4.16 18.68
N ILE A 449 15.59 -3.22 19.63
CA ILE A 449 16.23 -1.92 19.51
C ILE A 449 17.61 -1.96 20.16
N TYR A 450 18.69 -1.94 19.37
CA TYR A 450 20.06 -2.04 19.87
C TYR A 450 20.87 -0.78 19.53
N TYR A 451 21.42 -0.11 20.56
CA TYR A 451 22.24 1.10 20.42
C TYR A 451 21.62 2.18 19.51
N SER A 452 20.31 2.37 19.61
CA SER A 452 19.55 3.23 18.69
C SER A 452 18.92 4.42 19.42
N LEU A 453 18.65 5.50 18.68
CA LEU A 453 18.11 6.75 19.21
C LEU A 453 16.85 7.16 18.47
N ASN A 454 15.91 7.81 19.17
CA ASN A 454 14.69 8.36 18.55
C ASN A 454 13.89 7.31 17.75
N VAL A 455 13.81 6.09 18.25
CA VAL A 455 13.01 5.02 17.63
C VAL A 455 11.57 5.13 18.11
N VAL A 456 10.61 5.00 17.19
CA VAL A 456 9.19 4.94 17.53
C VAL A 456 8.61 3.58 17.15
N VAL A 457 8.07 2.86 18.13
CA VAL A 457 7.34 1.60 17.95
C VAL A 457 5.89 1.84 18.35
N GLU A 458 4.96 1.85 17.38
CA GLU A 458 3.56 2.14 17.68
C GLU A 458 2.51 1.40 16.87
N GLU A 459 1.34 1.21 17.47
CA GLU A 459 0.18 0.58 16.81
C GLU A 459 0.45 -0.84 16.27
N ASN A 460 1.47 -1.50 16.82
CA ASN A 460 1.81 -2.87 16.49
C ASN A 460 1.10 -3.86 17.43
N THR A 461 0.92 -5.09 16.95
CA THR A 461 0.46 -6.22 17.76
C THR A 461 1.61 -7.19 17.94
N PHE A 462 1.88 -7.62 19.17
CA PHE A 462 2.87 -8.62 19.53
C PHE A 462 2.16 -9.79 20.21
N GLU A 463 2.19 -10.96 19.57
CA GLU A 463 1.45 -12.14 20.02
C GLU A 463 2.36 -13.36 20.15
N ASN A 464 2.34 -13.99 21.32
CA ASN A 464 3.10 -15.21 21.62
C ASN A 464 4.62 -15.08 21.37
N CYS A 465 5.19 -13.88 21.48
CA CYS A 465 6.63 -13.65 21.42
C CYS A 465 7.29 -13.95 22.76
N GLU A 466 8.60 -14.27 22.79
CA GLU A 466 9.32 -14.27 24.06
C GLU A 466 9.42 -12.85 24.61
N THR A 467 9.83 -11.88 23.79
CA THR A 467 9.70 -10.45 24.13
C THR A 467 9.03 -9.68 23.02
N GLY A 468 7.99 -8.90 23.33
CA GLY A 468 7.35 -8.01 22.34
C GLY A 468 8.32 -6.94 21.85
N VAL A 469 8.72 -6.02 22.74
CA VAL A 469 9.75 -5.01 22.46
C VAL A 469 10.91 -5.15 23.43
N PHE A 470 12.09 -5.45 22.90
CA PHE A 470 13.35 -5.50 23.64
C PHE A 470 14.21 -4.31 23.25
N ALA A 471 14.59 -3.47 24.19
CA ALA A 471 15.49 -2.34 23.94
C ALA A 471 16.74 -2.45 24.81
N GLN A 472 17.91 -2.33 24.18
CA GLN A 472 19.19 -2.33 24.85
C GLN A 472 20.02 -1.11 24.46
N ARG A 473 20.54 -0.40 25.46
CA ARG A 473 21.43 0.77 25.30
C ARG A 473 20.85 1.83 24.35
N SER A 474 19.54 2.00 24.39
CA SER A 474 18.78 2.83 23.46
C SER A 474 18.04 3.93 24.23
N THR A 475 18.05 5.15 23.70
CA THR A 475 17.56 6.34 24.42
C THR A 475 16.63 7.17 23.55
N TYR A 476 15.76 7.94 24.19
CA TYR A 476 14.73 8.77 23.50
C TYR A 476 13.78 7.95 22.61
N CYS A 477 13.61 6.67 22.90
CA CYS A 477 12.67 5.81 22.19
C CYS A 477 11.24 6.00 22.74
N ILE A 478 10.26 5.89 21.86
CA ILE A 478 8.83 5.98 22.18
C ILE A 478 8.18 4.64 21.82
N ILE A 479 7.62 3.96 22.82
CA ILE A 479 6.86 2.72 22.64
C ILE A 479 5.41 3.05 23.03
N ARG A 480 4.51 3.15 22.06
CA ARG A 480 3.13 3.60 22.33
C ARG A 480 2.03 2.91 21.55
N HIS A 481 0.82 2.85 22.11
CA HIS A 481 -0.36 2.31 21.43
C HIS A 481 -0.18 0.87 20.88
N ASN A 482 0.74 0.09 21.43
CA ASN A 482 0.93 -1.30 21.02
C ASN A 482 0.04 -2.24 21.82
N ASN A 483 -0.38 -3.34 21.20
CA ASN A 483 -1.09 -4.43 21.84
C ASN A 483 -0.15 -5.62 22.02
N MET A 484 0.10 -6.05 23.26
CA MET A 484 1.06 -7.10 23.60
C MET A 484 0.35 -8.19 24.39
N VAL A 485 0.20 -9.36 23.78
CA VAL A 485 -0.65 -10.44 24.28
C VAL A 485 0.11 -11.77 24.33
N HIS A 486 0.01 -12.48 25.47
CA HIS A 486 0.61 -13.81 25.65
C HIS A 486 2.13 -13.88 25.44
N ASN A 487 2.85 -12.79 25.71
CA ASN A 487 4.32 -12.79 25.62
C ASN A 487 4.93 -13.13 26.99
N LYS A 488 6.17 -13.62 27.00
CA LYS A 488 6.90 -13.76 28.28
C LYS A 488 7.25 -12.38 28.84
N PHE A 489 7.78 -11.48 28.01
CA PHE A 489 7.91 -10.07 28.33
C PHE A 489 7.13 -9.24 27.32
N GLY A 490 6.24 -8.36 27.77
CA GLY A 490 5.62 -7.39 26.85
C GLY A 490 6.66 -6.37 26.37
N ILE A 491 7.18 -5.57 27.30
CA ILE A 491 8.25 -4.59 27.06
C ILE A 491 9.40 -4.87 28.00
N TYR A 492 10.62 -4.94 27.47
CA TYR A 492 11.83 -5.09 28.26
C TYR A 492 12.91 -4.07 27.87
N LEU A 493 13.21 -3.17 28.80
CA LEU A 493 14.35 -2.26 28.72
C LEU A 493 15.55 -2.86 29.47
N TYR A 494 16.64 -3.12 28.76
CA TYR A 494 17.82 -3.80 29.29
C TYR A 494 19.08 -2.92 29.16
N GLU A 495 19.71 -2.57 30.27
CA GLU A 495 21.00 -1.85 30.35
C GLU A 495 21.11 -0.52 29.58
N TYR A 496 21.32 0.58 30.30
CA TYR A 496 21.57 1.91 29.72
C TYR A 496 20.45 2.42 28.79
N CYS A 497 19.21 1.97 29.02
CA CYS A 497 18.03 2.51 28.35
C CYS A 497 17.48 3.68 29.16
N GLN A 498 17.70 4.89 28.66
CA GLN A 498 17.39 6.14 29.39
C GLN A 498 16.51 7.08 28.57
N ASN A 499 15.73 7.92 29.26
CA ASN A 499 14.89 8.95 28.64
C ASN A 499 13.89 8.38 27.61
N ASN A 500 13.40 7.15 27.82
CA ASN A 500 12.40 6.53 26.95
C ASN A 500 10.99 6.78 27.49
N LEU A 501 10.01 6.79 26.58
CA LEU A 501 8.59 6.96 26.89
C LEU A 501 7.81 5.70 26.51
N ILE A 502 7.19 5.06 27.50
CA ILE A 502 6.28 3.92 27.34
C ILE A 502 4.87 4.41 27.66
N LEU A 503 4.03 4.54 26.62
CA LEU A 503 2.76 5.26 26.69
C LEU A 503 1.60 4.48 26.07
N LYS A 504 0.50 4.27 26.81
CA LYS A 504 -0.75 3.70 26.24
C LYS A 504 -0.60 2.36 25.51
N ASN A 505 0.30 1.53 25.99
CA ASN A 505 0.35 0.15 25.51
C ASN A 505 -0.69 -0.66 26.29
N ASN A 506 -1.31 -1.62 25.60
CA ASN A 506 -2.16 -2.63 26.21
C ASN A 506 -1.34 -3.92 26.35
N LEU A 507 -1.01 -4.29 27.58
CA LEU A 507 -0.26 -5.48 27.92
C LEU A 507 -1.20 -6.43 28.66
N PHE A 508 -1.63 -7.49 27.97
CA PHE A 508 -2.65 -8.42 28.46
C PHE A 508 -2.13 -9.86 28.49
N GLU A 509 -2.28 -10.54 29.62
CA GLU A 509 -1.90 -11.96 29.78
C GLU A 509 -0.45 -12.28 29.37
N ASN A 510 0.48 -11.39 29.71
CA ASN A 510 1.93 -11.65 29.56
C ASN A 510 2.48 -12.28 30.85
N GLU A 511 3.60 -13.01 30.81
CA GLU A 511 4.25 -13.46 32.06
C GLU A 511 4.70 -12.25 32.89
N LEU A 512 5.43 -11.33 32.23
CA LEU A 512 5.81 -10.02 32.73
C LEU A 512 5.31 -8.94 31.77
N GLY A 513 4.63 -7.92 32.30
CA GLY A 513 4.13 -6.80 31.50
C GLY A 513 5.26 -5.90 31.01
N ILE A 514 5.73 -5.00 31.88
CA ILE A 514 6.84 -4.07 31.62
C ILE A 514 7.99 -4.38 32.56
N HIS A 515 9.15 -4.67 32.01
CA HIS A 515 10.37 -4.92 32.78
C HIS A 515 11.46 -3.91 32.43
N THR A 516 12.15 -3.40 33.44
CA THR A 516 13.37 -2.61 33.27
C THR A 516 14.51 -3.22 34.09
N TYR A 517 15.70 -3.27 33.51
CA TYR A 517 16.91 -3.82 34.13
C TYR A 517 17.78 -2.75 34.80
N TYR A 518 18.93 -3.13 35.35
CA TYR A 518 19.90 -2.18 35.90
C TYR A 518 20.32 -1.11 34.88
N TRP A 519 20.56 0.11 35.39
CA TRP A 519 20.95 1.30 34.61
C TRP A 519 19.92 1.74 33.56
N THR A 520 18.64 1.51 33.83
CA THR A 520 17.53 1.98 32.97
C THR A 520 16.80 3.15 33.63
N ASP A 521 17.41 4.33 33.55
CA ASP A 521 17.04 5.47 34.39
C ASP A 521 16.32 6.57 33.60
N ASN A 522 15.54 7.41 34.30
CA ASN A 522 14.85 8.56 33.70
C ASN A 522 13.84 8.20 32.60
N ASN A 523 13.24 7.00 32.66
CA ASN A 523 12.18 6.61 31.76
C ASN A 523 10.81 7.01 32.32
N VAL A 524 9.85 7.23 31.43
CA VAL A 524 8.47 7.55 31.77
C VAL A 524 7.56 6.42 31.29
N ILE A 525 6.92 5.73 32.23
CA ILE A 525 5.94 4.67 31.98
C ILE A 525 4.59 5.23 32.41
N ARG A 526 3.75 5.63 31.44
CA ARG A 526 2.46 6.23 31.77
C ARG A 526 1.29 5.80 30.91
N CYS A 527 0.11 5.82 31.50
CA CYS A 527 -1.16 5.56 30.81
C CYS A 527 -1.23 4.17 30.13
N ASN A 528 -0.41 3.21 30.55
CA ASN A 528 -0.46 1.84 30.03
C ASN A 528 -1.54 1.05 30.75
N ASN A 529 -2.15 0.11 30.05
CA ASN A 529 -3.02 -0.90 30.64
C ASN A 529 -2.23 -2.19 30.78
N VAL A 530 -1.84 -2.55 32.00
CA VAL A 530 -1.08 -3.75 32.33
C VAL A 530 -1.97 -4.66 33.14
N SER A 531 -2.41 -5.76 32.54
CA SER A 531 -3.41 -6.60 33.16
C SER A 531 -3.23 -8.09 32.95
N HIS A 532 -3.65 -8.86 33.95
CA HIS A 532 -3.60 -10.33 33.95
C HIS A 532 -2.19 -10.88 33.73
N SER A 533 -1.15 -10.14 34.12
CA SER A 533 0.21 -10.67 34.08
C SER A 533 0.38 -11.85 35.02
N GLN A 534 0.97 -12.93 34.53
CA GLN A 534 1.07 -14.19 35.27
C GLN A 534 2.01 -14.09 36.47
N GLU A 535 3.06 -13.26 36.38
CA GLU A 535 3.98 -13.00 37.50
C GLU A 535 3.95 -11.55 37.98
N VAL A 536 4.34 -10.59 37.13
CA VAL A 536 4.44 -9.17 37.51
C VAL A 536 3.92 -8.26 36.41
N GLY A 537 3.07 -7.31 36.76
CA GLY A 537 2.65 -6.25 35.85
C GLY A 537 3.82 -5.36 35.46
N ILE A 538 4.41 -4.64 36.42
CA ILE A 538 5.56 -3.75 36.17
C ILE A 538 6.71 -4.07 37.13
N TRP A 539 7.88 -4.43 36.61
CA TRP A 539 9.07 -4.73 37.40
C TRP A 539 10.23 -3.80 37.06
N LEU A 540 10.67 -3.02 38.05
CA LEU A 540 11.69 -1.99 37.89
C LEU A 540 12.99 -2.32 38.64
N LEU A 541 14.09 -2.25 37.90
CA LEU A 541 15.47 -2.31 38.40
C LEU A 541 16.29 -1.09 37.97
N GLY A 542 15.64 0.02 37.60
CA GLY A 542 16.27 1.31 37.30
C GLY A 542 15.87 2.42 38.27
N GLU A 543 16.63 3.51 38.30
CA GLU A 543 16.40 4.66 39.19
C GLU A 543 15.76 5.85 38.46
N ASN A 544 15.19 6.80 39.21
CA ASN A 544 14.66 8.06 38.66
C ASN A 544 13.58 7.88 37.57
N ASN A 545 12.85 6.76 37.59
CA ASN A 545 11.78 6.50 36.65
C ASN A 545 10.47 7.13 37.14
N ILE A 546 9.59 7.51 36.21
CA ILE A 546 8.24 8.00 36.51
C ILE A 546 7.23 6.96 36.04
N ILE A 547 6.43 6.47 36.97
CA ILE A 547 5.35 5.52 36.74
C ILE A 547 4.06 6.21 37.11
N ALA A 548 3.29 6.64 36.13
CA ALA A 548 2.11 7.44 36.40
C ALA A 548 0.90 7.08 35.56
N GLN A 549 -0.30 7.21 36.11
CA GLN A 549 -1.54 7.09 35.33
C GLN A 549 -1.75 5.71 34.67
N ASN A 550 -1.03 4.68 35.11
CA ASN A 550 -1.18 3.33 34.55
C ASN A 550 -2.34 2.60 35.22
N ASN A 551 -3.05 1.78 34.44
CA ASN A 551 -4.01 0.81 34.94
C ASN A 551 -3.27 -0.51 35.18
N ILE A 552 -3.17 -0.95 36.45
CA ILE A 552 -2.42 -2.14 36.87
C ILE A 552 -3.41 -3.09 37.52
N ILE A 553 -3.92 -4.02 36.72
CA ILE A 553 -5.18 -4.74 37.01
C ILE A 553 -4.97 -6.25 37.03
N MET A 554 -5.42 -6.93 38.09
CA MET A 554 -5.52 -8.40 38.15
C MET A 554 -4.21 -9.14 37.81
N ASN A 555 -3.06 -8.55 38.14
CA ASN A 555 -1.76 -9.22 38.02
C ASN A 555 -1.47 -10.02 39.30
N GLU A 556 -0.60 -11.03 39.23
CA GLU A 556 -0.12 -11.70 40.46
C GLU A 556 0.58 -10.68 41.37
N ILE A 557 1.57 -9.95 40.86
CA ILE A 557 2.14 -8.77 41.51
C ILE A 557 1.88 -7.55 40.62
N GLY A 558 1.29 -6.49 41.17
CA GLY A 558 1.05 -5.25 40.43
C GLY A 558 2.37 -4.60 40.02
N VAL A 559 3.15 -4.17 41.02
CA VAL A 559 4.47 -3.53 40.82
C VAL A 559 5.55 -4.17 41.70
N LYS A 560 6.74 -4.35 41.14
CA LYS A 560 7.92 -4.88 41.83
C LYS A 560 9.08 -3.87 41.81
N ILE A 561 9.61 -3.49 42.98
CA ILE A 561 10.62 -2.41 43.13
C ILE A 561 11.89 -2.84 43.90
N TRP A 562 13.06 -2.57 43.31
CA TRP A 562 14.36 -2.97 43.87
C TRP A 562 15.32 -1.79 44.09
N LEU A 563 15.17 -0.70 43.34
CA LEU A 563 16.04 0.49 43.42
C LEU A 563 15.27 1.75 43.87
N PRO A 564 15.97 2.79 44.36
CA PRO A 564 15.36 4.00 44.89
C PRO A 564 15.09 5.09 43.84
N ASN A 565 14.57 6.22 44.31
CA ASN A 565 14.42 7.50 43.61
C ASN A 565 13.41 7.54 42.46
N SER A 566 12.60 6.50 42.27
CA SER A 566 11.49 6.52 41.32
C SER A 566 10.23 7.14 41.92
N LYS A 567 9.34 7.62 41.05
CA LYS A 567 8.04 8.23 41.42
C LYS A 567 6.88 7.40 40.88
N TYR A 568 5.90 7.13 41.74
CA TYR A 568 4.71 6.35 41.44
C TYR A 568 3.49 7.16 41.87
N TYR A 569 2.70 7.70 40.94
CA TYR A 569 1.54 8.50 41.30
C TYR A 569 0.43 8.36 40.27
N HIS A 570 -0.83 8.58 40.67
CA HIS A 570 -2.00 8.52 39.79
C HIS A 570 -2.23 7.16 39.11
N ASN A 571 -1.58 6.09 39.57
CA ASN A 571 -1.82 4.75 39.03
C ASN A 571 -3.06 4.12 39.68
N ASN A 572 -3.72 3.23 38.94
CA ASN A 572 -4.88 2.46 39.40
C ASN A 572 -4.46 1.03 39.70
N PHE A 573 -4.27 0.71 40.98
CA PHE A 573 -3.96 -0.63 41.47
C PHE A 573 -5.24 -1.41 41.80
N LEU A 574 -5.68 -2.27 40.86
CA LEU A 574 -7.00 -2.92 40.91
C LEU A 574 -6.87 -4.44 41.01
N ASN A 575 -7.29 -5.02 42.14
CA ASN A 575 -7.44 -6.46 42.33
C ASN A 575 -6.21 -7.30 41.96
N ASN A 576 -5.00 -6.77 42.13
CA ASN A 576 -3.77 -7.58 42.04
C ASN A 576 -3.69 -8.49 43.27
N THR A 577 -3.12 -9.70 43.15
CA THR A 577 -2.95 -10.60 44.30
C THR A 577 -2.05 -9.95 45.37
N GLN A 578 -1.01 -9.25 44.92
CA GLN A 578 -0.20 -8.34 45.72
C GLN A 578 -0.02 -7.02 44.96
N GLN A 579 -0.41 -5.88 45.55
CA GLN A 579 -0.30 -4.59 44.88
C GLN A 579 1.16 -4.22 44.59
N VAL A 580 2.01 -4.29 45.61
CA VAL A 580 3.43 -3.93 45.52
C VAL A 580 4.28 -4.97 46.23
N GLN A 581 5.34 -5.42 45.56
CA GLN A 581 6.42 -6.20 46.15
C GLN A 581 7.70 -5.38 46.21
N ILE A 582 8.28 -5.28 47.41
CA ILE A 582 9.51 -4.52 47.66
C ILE A 582 10.68 -5.49 47.89
N GLY A 583 11.82 -5.19 47.27
CA GLY A 583 13.08 -5.89 47.51
C GLY A 583 13.57 -5.75 48.96
N THR A 584 14.46 -6.65 49.38
CA THR A 584 14.93 -6.74 50.78
C THR A 584 15.62 -5.47 51.31
N ALA A 585 16.17 -4.63 50.41
CA ALA A 585 16.82 -3.38 50.75
C ALA A 585 15.85 -2.25 51.14
N LYS A 586 14.54 -2.42 50.91
CA LYS A 586 13.50 -1.40 51.17
C LYS A 586 13.89 0.00 50.64
N PRO A 587 14.12 0.13 49.32
CA PRO A 587 14.58 1.39 48.72
C PRO A 587 13.58 2.52 48.96
N TYR A 588 14.07 3.76 49.04
CA TYR A 588 13.22 4.95 49.18
C TYR A 588 12.66 5.38 47.82
N ASN A 589 11.33 5.44 47.69
CA ASN A 589 10.63 5.92 46.50
C ASN A 589 9.47 6.83 46.90
N ALA A 590 9.05 7.70 45.98
CA ALA A 590 7.88 8.55 46.18
C ALA A 590 6.63 7.88 45.59
N TRP A 591 5.57 7.80 46.36
CA TRP A 591 4.31 7.15 45.97
C TRP A 591 3.13 8.13 45.82
N ASP A 592 3.44 9.43 45.74
CA ASP A 592 2.47 10.48 45.48
C ASP A 592 3.13 11.68 44.79
N ASP A 593 2.31 12.57 44.24
CA ASP A 593 2.73 13.84 43.65
C ASP A 593 2.39 15.04 44.56
N GLY A 594 2.19 14.77 45.86
CA GLY A 594 1.84 15.78 46.86
C GLY A 594 0.42 16.32 46.75
N TYR A 595 0.03 17.15 47.72
CA TYR A 595 -1.27 17.84 47.74
C TYR A 595 -1.29 19.08 46.83
N PRO A 596 -2.37 19.36 46.07
CA PRO A 596 -3.60 18.59 45.95
C PRO A 596 -3.58 17.56 44.80
N SER A 597 -2.42 17.29 44.18
CA SER A 597 -2.29 16.37 43.06
C SER A 597 -2.73 14.94 43.43
N GLY A 598 -2.40 14.52 44.65
CA GLY A 598 -2.72 13.20 45.18
C GLY A 598 -1.70 12.12 44.80
N GLY A 599 -2.01 10.89 45.21
CA GLY A 599 -1.20 9.71 45.03
C GLY A 599 -1.84 8.69 44.09
N ASN A 600 -1.84 7.42 44.47
CA ASN A 600 -2.38 6.33 43.66
C ASN A 600 -3.74 5.89 44.17
N PHE A 601 -4.52 5.25 43.31
CA PHE A 601 -5.73 4.53 43.71
C PHE A 601 -5.38 3.08 44.06
N TRP A 602 -5.89 2.61 45.21
CA TRP A 602 -5.65 1.27 45.73
C TRP A 602 -6.97 0.57 46.01
N SER A 603 -7.28 -0.50 45.28
CA SER A 603 -8.55 -1.25 45.47
C SER A 603 -8.72 -1.89 46.85
N ASP A 604 -7.65 -2.02 47.64
CA ASP A 604 -7.61 -2.55 48.99
C ASP A 604 -7.50 -1.45 50.07
N TYR A 605 -7.51 -0.16 49.70
CA TYR A 605 -7.53 0.94 50.65
C TYR A 605 -8.92 1.13 51.24
N ASN A 606 -9.00 1.05 52.58
CA ASN A 606 -10.23 1.14 53.35
C ASN A 606 -10.30 2.43 54.21
N GLY A 607 -9.55 3.46 53.84
CA GLY A 607 -9.57 4.74 54.55
C GLY A 607 -10.86 5.54 54.33
N THR A 608 -10.98 6.64 55.06
CA THR A 608 -12.07 7.61 54.92
C THR A 608 -11.59 8.87 54.22
N ASP A 609 -12.52 9.69 53.76
CA ASP A 609 -12.29 11.01 53.17
C ASP A 609 -13.27 11.99 53.83
N LEU A 610 -12.88 12.51 54.99
CA LEU A 610 -13.63 13.45 55.81
C LEU A 610 -12.92 14.79 55.95
N TYR A 611 -11.62 14.83 55.64
CA TYR A 611 -10.75 15.98 55.73
C TYR A 611 -10.10 16.30 54.38
N ASN A 612 -9.55 17.51 54.29
CA ASN A 612 -8.82 18.04 53.14
C ASN A 612 -7.55 18.77 53.60
N GLY A 613 -6.80 19.26 52.63
CA GLY A 613 -5.61 20.07 52.81
C GLY A 613 -4.31 19.27 52.91
N PRO A 614 -3.14 19.93 52.90
CA PRO A 614 -1.83 19.25 52.86
C PRO A 614 -1.52 18.32 54.03
N TYR A 615 -2.29 18.39 55.12
CA TYR A 615 -2.13 17.53 56.29
C TYR A 615 -3.37 16.67 56.57
N GLN A 616 -4.36 16.67 55.66
CA GLN A 616 -5.62 15.93 55.79
C GLN A 616 -6.29 16.13 57.17
N ASN A 617 -6.38 17.39 57.61
CA ASN A 617 -6.87 17.75 58.94
C ASN A 617 -7.86 18.92 58.95
N VAL A 618 -8.26 19.42 57.77
CA VAL A 618 -9.28 20.46 57.62
C VAL A 618 -10.59 19.79 57.23
N SER A 619 -11.69 20.01 57.95
CA SER A 619 -12.95 19.32 57.66
C SER A 619 -13.48 19.56 56.24
N GLY A 620 -13.96 18.50 55.60
CA GLY A 620 -14.54 18.47 54.26
C GLY A 620 -13.77 17.51 53.35
N SER A 621 -14.47 16.71 52.55
CA SER A 621 -13.88 15.71 51.66
C SER A 621 -13.30 16.33 50.38
N ASP A 622 -12.19 15.80 49.87
CA ASP A 622 -11.60 16.24 48.59
C ASP A 622 -11.20 15.11 47.62
N GLY A 623 -11.62 13.87 47.89
CA GLY A 623 -11.35 12.70 47.06
C GLY A 623 -9.98 12.06 47.32
N ILE A 624 -9.22 12.59 48.28
CA ILE A 624 -7.98 12.03 48.80
C ILE A 624 -8.26 11.44 50.18
N GLY A 625 -7.74 10.25 50.45
CA GLY A 625 -7.91 9.59 51.74
C GLY A 625 -7.20 10.31 52.89
N ASP A 626 -7.87 10.35 54.04
CA ASP A 626 -7.40 11.04 55.25
C ASP A 626 -6.14 10.39 55.84
N LEU A 627 -5.92 9.10 55.55
CA LEU A 627 -4.81 8.30 56.05
C LEU A 627 -3.89 7.84 54.93
N PRO A 628 -2.56 7.80 55.15
CA PRO A 628 -1.63 7.30 54.15
C PRO A 628 -1.82 5.80 53.87
N TYR A 629 -1.55 5.37 52.65
CA TYR A 629 -1.39 3.96 52.31
C TYR A 629 0.08 3.56 52.54
N ILE A 630 0.31 2.71 53.53
CA ILE A 630 1.66 2.32 53.96
C ILE A 630 2.05 1.02 53.25
N ILE A 631 3.04 1.08 52.37
CA ILE A 631 3.62 -0.10 51.73
C ILE A 631 4.76 -0.64 52.62
N ASP A 632 5.68 0.24 53.00
CA ASP A 632 6.63 0.02 54.10
C ASP A 632 7.11 1.34 54.72
N THR A 633 8.14 1.30 55.56
CA THR A 633 8.69 2.48 56.25
C THR A 633 9.29 3.55 55.34
N ASN A 634 9.72 3.17 54.13
CA ASN A 634 10.38 4.04 53.15
C ASN A 634 9.50 4.28 51.90
N ASN A 635 8.32 3.64 51.85
CA ASN A 635 7.42 3.62 50.71
C ASN A 635 5.99 3.86 51.24
N VAL A 636 5.59 5.12 51.23
CA VAL A 636 4.28 5.56 51.73
C VAL A 636 3.66 6.45 50.68
N ASP A 637 2.44 6.13 50.30
CA ASP A 637 1.56 7.03 49.56
C ASP A 637 0.82 7.88 50.59
N HIS A 638 1.17 9.16 50.65
CA HIS A 638 0.59 10.06 51.66
C HIS A 638 -0.80 10.55 51.31
N TYR A 639 -1.19 10.41 50.04
CA TYR A 639 -2.42 10.99 49.50
C TYR A 639 -3.16 9.97 48.63
N PRO A 640 -3.50 8.77 49.15
CA PRO A 640 -4.17 7.74 48.36
C PRO A 640 -5.50 8.26 47.83
N LEU A 641 -5.81 7.99 46.56
CA LEU A 641 -7.04 8.45 45.94
C LEU A 641 -8.23 7.57 46.35
N MET A 642 -9.40 8.18 46.55
CA MET A 642 -10.64 7.47 46.89
C MET A 642 -11.34 6.83 45.69
N HIS A 643 -10.98 7.27 44.49
CA HIS A 643 -11.50 6.77 43.22
C HIS A 643 -10.36 6.57 42.22
N PRO A 644 -10.51 5.66 41.23
CA PRO A 644 -9.52 5.50 40.17
C PRO A 644 -9.18 6.85 39.53
N TYR A 645 -7.89 7.08 39.30
CA TYR A 645 -7.39 8.33 38.76
C TYR A 645 -8.04 8.61 37.40
N PRO A 646 -8.76 9.73 37.27
CA PRO A 646 -9.43 10.07 36.03
C PRO A 646 -8.45 10.74 35.06
N PHE A 647 -8.58 10.51 33.76
CA PHE A 647 -7.70 11.12 32.75
C PHE A 647 -8.49 11.70 31.59
N HIS A 648 -7.89 12.67 30.90
CA HIS A 648 -8.40 13.31 29.70
C HIS A 648 -7.67 12.71 28.50
N GLU A 649 -8.41 12.25 27.48
CA GLU A 649 -7.79 11.78 26.23
C GLU A 649 -8.77 11.87 25.08
N ILE A 650 -8.45 12.72 24.12
CA ILE A 650 -9.07 12.69 22.80
C ILE A 650 -8.06 12.20 21.80
N ALA A 651 -8.51 11.38 20.85
CA ALA A 651 -7.69 10.95 19.73
C ALA A 651 -8.46 11.09 18.42
N LEU A 652 -7.79 11.58 17.39
CA LEU A 652 -8.23 11.39 16.01
C LEU A 652 -7.91 9.93 15.66
N LEU A 653 -8.92 9.15 15.30
CA LEU A 653 -8.77 7.75 14.89
C LEU A 653 -8.56 7.61 13.39
N ASN A 654 -9.11 8.55 12.61
CA ASN A 654 -8.98 8.50 11.16
C ASN A 654 -9.23 9.87 10.52
N LEU A 655 -8.54 10.13 9.41
CA LEU A 655 -8.77 11.26 8.52
C LEU A 655 -8.96 10.73 7.10
N THR A 656 -10.22 10.57 6.71
CA THR A 656 -10.60 9.93 5.45
C THR A 656 -11.05 10.94 4.40
N ILE A 657 -10.59 10.71 3.18
CA ILE A 657 -10.97 11.46 1.99
C ILE A 657 -11.24 10.44 0.89
N LEU A 658 -12.43 10.48 0.29
CA LEU A 658 -12.86 9.51 -0.73
C LEU A 658 -11.99 9.55 -1.99
N ASN A 659 -11.43 10.71 -2.32
CA ASN A 659 -10.55 10.91 -3.48
C ASN A 659 -9.38 11.84 -3.12
N ARG A 660 -8.14 11.36 -3.23
CA ARG A 660 -6.92 12.17 -3.00
C ARG A 660 -6.46 12.96 -4.23
N TYR A 661 -7.13 12.78 -5.37
CA TYR A 661 -6.86 13.45 -6.65
C TYR A 661 -8.09 14.20 -7.11
N LEU A 662 -8.12 15.51 -6.87
CA LEU A 662 -9.28 16.35 -7.14
C LEU A 662 -9.07 17.16 -8.42
N ASP A 663 -10.14 17.32 -9.18
CA ASP A 663 -10.21 18.37 -10.19
C ASP A 663 -10.38 19.74 -9.51
N LEU A 664 -9.91 20.80 -10.16
CA LEU A 664 -10.10 22.18 -9.67
C LEU A 664 -11.60 22.44 -9.49
N ASN A 665 -11.99 23.15 -8.44
CA ASN A 665 -13.39 23.41 -8.08
C ASN A 665 -14.24 22.14 -7.76
N GLU A 666 -13.65 20.95 -7.73
CA GLU A 666 -14.34 19.75 -7.27
C GLU A 666 -14.50 19.79 -5.75
N THR A 667 -15.74 19.70 -5.26
CA THR A 667 -16.00 19.66 -3.82
C THR A 667 -15.74 18.26 -3.28
N VAL A 668 -14.85 18.14 -2.30
CA VAL A 668 -14.51 16.90 -1.63
C VAL A 668 -15.13 16.81 -0.24
N HIS A 669 -15.54 15.61 0.14
CA HIS A 669 -15.97 15.28 1.50
C HIS A 669 -14.80 14.70 2.30
N ILE A 670 -14.55 15.28 3.47
CA ILE A 670 -13.49 14.89 4.38
C ILE A 670 -14.16 14.45 5.67
N SER A 671 -13.89 13.21 6.12
CA SER A 671 -14.44 12.69 7.37
C SER A 671 -13.32 12.52 8.39
N VAL A 672 -13.48 13.15 9.55
CA VAL A 672 -12.58 13.03 10.71
C VAL A 672 -13.28 12.16 11.74
N VAL A 673 -12.66 11.06 12.13
CA VAL A 673 -13.17 10.20 13.21
C VAL A 673 -12.40 10.54 14.47
N LEU A 674 -13.11 10.86 15.54
CA LEU A 674 -12.52 11.14 16.85
C LEU A 674 -13.15 10.26 17.90
N LYS A 675 -12.38 9.95 18.94
CA LYS A 675 -12.88 9.23 20.11
C LYS A 675 -12.35 9.86 21.38
N ASN A 676 -13.22 9.91 22.39
CA ASN A 676 -12.83 10.20 23.76
C ASN A 676 -12.46 8.90 24.47
N TRP A 677 -11.18 8.71 24.75
CA TRP A 677 -10.70 7.60 25.58
C TRP A 677 -10.62 7.96 27.06
N GLY A 678 -10.78 9.24 27.40
CA GLY A 678 -10.77 9.76 28.76
C GLY A 678 -12.02 9.43 29.57
N HIS A 679 -11.98 9.85 30.84
CA HIS A 679 -13.03 9.64 31.84
C HIS A 679 -13.96 10.84 32.02
N PHE A 680 -13.72 11.93 31.29
CA PHE A 680 -14.50 13.16 31.39
C PHE A 680 -15.29 13.44 30.11
N ASN A 681 -16.39 14.16 30.24
CA ASN A 681 -17.01 14.79 29.08
C ASN A 681 -16.10 15.91 28.59
N GLU A 682 -15.68 15.81 27.35
CA GLU A 682 -14.69 16.70 26.73
C GLU A 682 -15.38 17.61 25.73
N THR A 683 -15.20 18.94 25.85
CA THR A 683 -15.73 19.90 24.88
C THR A 683 -14.59 20.71 24.26
N PHE A 684 -14.39 20.53 22.96
CA PHE A 684 -13.24 21.10 22.25
C PHE A 684 -13.61 21.39 20.79
N ALA A 685 -12.87 22.30 20.18
CA ALA A 685 -13.03 22.61 18.76
C ALA A 685 -12.16 21.66 17.93
N VAL A 686 -12.71 21.12 16.83
CA VAL A 686 -11.94 20.41 15.81
C VAL A 686 -11.72 21.35 14.64
N TYR A 687 -10.46 21.54 14.27
CA TYR A 687 -10.01 22.34 13.14
C TYR A 687 -9.59 21.43 12.00
N LEU A 688 -9.90 21.85 10.77
CA LEU A 688 -9.42 21.23 9.57
C LEU A 688 -8.80 22.32 8.70
N ASN A 689 -7.48 22.26 8.47
CA ASN A 689 -6.73 23.25 7.70
C ASN A 689 -6.03 22.59 6.50
N TYR A 690 -5.50 23.40 5.58
CA TYR A 690 -4.64 22.91 4.50
C TYR A 690 -3.40 23.80 4.29
N THR A 691 -2.32 23.24 3.75
CA THR A 691 -1.07 24.01 3.58
C THR A 691 -1.07 24.99 2.40
N ARG A 692 -0.78 26.28 2.67
CA ARG A 692 -0.48 27.37 1.71
C ARG A 692 0.39 28.45 2.40
N PHE A 693 0.59 29.62 1.78
CA PHE A 693 1.32 30.76 2.39
C PHE A 693 0.83 31.14 3.80
N TYR A 694 -0.43 30.82 4.15
CA TYR A 694 -1.04 31.01 5.47
C TYR A 694 -2.08 29.90 5.71
N ASP A 695 -1.65 28.70 6.11
CA ASP A 695 -2.47 27.48 6.30
C ASP A 695 -3.99 27.71 6.52
N PRO A 696 -4.80 27.81 5.44
CA PRO A 696 -6.17 28.29 5.55
C PRO A 696 -7.07 27.23 6.17
N GLN A 697 -8.07 27.69 6.91
CA GLN A 697 -9.05 26.81 7.56
C GLN A 697 -10.15 26.38 6.57
N ILE A 698 -10.37 25.07 6.45
CA ILE A 698 -11.51 24.46 5.75
C ILE A 698 -12.78 24.64 6.59
N GLY A 699 -12.68 24.33 7.87
CA GLY A 699 -13.80 24.43 8.78
C GLY A 699 -13.40 24.19 10.22
N THR A 700 -14.31 24.53 11.11
CA THR A 700 -14.23 24.19 12.53
C THR A 700 -15.58 23.67 13.00
N GLN A 701 -15.55 22.68 13.89
CA GLN A 701 -16.74 22.17 14.56
C GLN A 701 -16.46 22.05 16.05
N LEU A 702 -17.36 22.58 16.88
CA LEU A 702 -17.31 22.39 18.32
C LEU A 702 -18.01 21.06 18.65
N VAL A 703 -17.34 20.21 19.41
CA VAL A 703 -17.83 18.87 19.73
C VAL A 703 -17.77 18.67 21.23
N THR A 704 -18.78 18.00 21.79
CA THR A 704 -18.74 17.42 23.12
C THR A 704 -18.80 15.91 23.00
N LEU A 705 -17.82 15.19 23.56
CA LEU A 705 -17.79 13.74 23.60
C LEU A 705 -17.82 13.23 25.03
N ALA A 706 -18.75 12.34 25.33
CA ALA A 706 -18.76 11.57 26.57
C ALA A 706 -17.63 10.52 26.59
N PRO A 707 -17.22 10.01 27.76
CA PRO A 707 -16.26 8.91 27.86
C PRO A 707 -16.60 7.73 26.95
N ASN A 708 -15.59 7.22 26.24
CA ASN A 708 -15.70 6.17 25.22
C ASN A 708 -16.55 6.49 23.98
N GLU A 709 -17.12 7.68 23.88
CA GLU A 709 -17.90 8.10 22.71
C GLU A 709 -16.97 8.35 21.51
N GLN A 710 -17.41 7.87 20.35
CA GLN A 710 -16.77 8.11 19.07
C GLN A 710 -17.73 8.88 18.17
N ILE A 711 -17.20 9.86 17.44
CA ILE A 711 -17.95 10.64 16.47
C ILE A 711 -17.25 10.65 15.11
N VAL A 712 -18.05 10.86 14.06
CA VAL A 712 -17.57 11.15 12.71
C VAL A 712 -18.00 12.57 12.34
N LEU A 713 -17.02 13.45 12.14
CA LEU A 713 -17.25 14.82 11.69
C LEU A 713 -17.03 14.90 10.19
N ASN A 714 -17.99 15.50 9.49
CA ASN A 714 -17.92 15.67 8.05
C ASN A 714 -17.66 17.13 7.70
N PHE A 715 -16.65 17.36 6.86
CA PHE A 715 -16.29 18.65 6.30
C PHE A 715 -16.37 18.59 4.78
N THR A 716 -16.59 19.75 4.15
CA THR A 716 -16.53 19.90 2.70
C THR A 716 -15.50 20.96 2.32
N TRP A 717 -14.71 20.68 1.30
CA TRP A 717 -13.71 21.62 0.80
C TRP A 717 -13.72 21.68 -0.72
N THR A 718 -13.60 22.89 -1.27
CA THR A 718 -13.60 23.15 -2.71
C THR A 718 -12.35 23.94 -3.07
N PRO A 719 -11.28 23.30 -3.59
CA PRO A 719 -10.05 23.99 -3.93
C PRO A 719 -10.23 24.85 -5.17
N ASN A 720 -9.79 26.11 -5.10
CA ASN A 720 -9.84 27.08 -6.20
C ASN A 720 -8.49 27.25 -6.94
N MET A 721 -7.46 26.51 -6.52
CA MET A 721 -6.13 26.53 -7.15
C MET A 721 -5.55 25.12 -7.26
N THR A 722 -4.73 24.89 -8.28
CA THR A 722 -3.99 23.63 -8.45
C THR A 722 -2.79 23.55 -7.51
N GLY A 723 -2.36 22.33 -7.21
CA GLY A 723 -1.17 22.07 -6.39
C GLY A 723 -1.31 20.88 -5.44
N ARG A 724 -0.24 20.62 -4.69
CA ARG A 724 -0.21 19.65 -3.60
C ARG A 724 -0.63 20.35 -2.31
N TYR A 725 -1.56 19.75 -1.58
CA TYR A 725 -2.06 20.25 -0.30
C TYR A 725 -1.87 19.17 0.77
N GLN A 726 -1.48 19.59 1.97
CA GLN A 726 -1.49 18.77 3.17
C GLN A 726 -2.68 19.22 4.01
N ILE A 727 -3.70 18.38 4.11
CA ILE A 727 -4.84 18.58 4.99
C ILE A 727 -4.44 18.15 6.38
N VAL A 728 -4.67 19.01 7.36
CA VAL A 728 -4.32 18.77 8.76
C VAL A 728 -5.58 18.92 9.60
N ALA A 729 -6.00 17.83 10.23
CA ALA A 729 -7.05 17.84 11.23
C ALA A 729 -6.40 17.89 12.62
N TYR A 730 -6.88 18.77 13.49
CA TYR A 730 -6.42 18.84 14.87
C TYR A 730 -7.47 19.42 15.81
N THR A 731 -7.37 19.16 17.11
CA THR A 731 -8.27 19.74 18.11
C THR A 731 -7.70 21.03 18.72
N SER A 732 -8.53 21.85 19.36
CA SER A 732 -8.06 22.85 20.33
C SER A 732 -7.34 22.15 21.48
N GLU A 733 -6.47 22.87 22.18
CA GLU A 733 -5.84 22.37 23.39
C GLU A 733 -6.90 21.83 24.37
N ILE A 734 -6.72 20.58 24.77
CA ILE A 734 -7.52 19.90 25.78
C ILE A 734 -6.66 19.85 27.04
N PRO A 735 -6.96 20.65 28.07
CA PRO A 735 -6.16 20.69 29.28
C PRO A 735 -6.09 19.32 29.94
N GLY A 736 -4.87 18.86 30.22
CA GLY A 736 -4.65 17.56 30.85
C GLY A 736 -4.75 16.35 29.91
N ASP A 737 -4.87 16.57 28.60
CA ASP A 737 -4.82 15.49 27.60
C ASP A 737 -3.48 14.74 27.69
N ILE A 738 -3.56 13.43 27.82
CA ILE A 738 -2.39 12.60 28.11
C ILE A 738 -1.54 12.29 26.87
N ASP A 739 -2.08 12.41 25.64
CA ASP A 739 -1.33 12.35 24.37
C ASP A 739 -1.78 13.42 23.37
N PRO A 740 -1.39 14.69 23.56
CA PRO A 740 -1.80 15.77 22.66
C PRO A 740 -1.35 15.60 21.20
N ASN A 741 -0.49 14.63 20.90
CA ASN A 741 -0.10 14.32 19.52
C ASN A 741 -1.14 13.44 18.81
N SER A 742 -1.92 12.63 19.52
CA SER A 742 -3.04 11.83 18.96
C SER A 742 -4.19 12.76 18.51
N ASN A 743 -4.22 13.98 19.03
CA ASN A 743 -5.13 15.05 18.67
C ASN A 743 -4.86 15.70 17.31
N LYS A 744 -3.94 15.15 16.50
CA LYS A 744 -3.60 15.67 15.17
C LYS A 744 -3.41 14.54 14.17
N MET A 745 -3.99 14.68 12.99
CA MET A 745 -3.76 13.82 11.83
C MET A 745 -3.57 14.63 10.57
N GLU A 746 -2.83 14.09 9.61
CA GLU A 746 -2.59 14.74 8.33
C GLU A 746 -2.70 13.78 7.15
N ILE A 747 -3.12 14.33 6.01
CA ILE A 747 -3.27 13.59 4.76
C ILE A 747 -2.90 14.49 3.58
N VAL A 748 -2.18 13.95 2.60
CA VAL A 748 -1.80 14.68 1.40
C VAL A 748 -2.81 14.44 0.28
N ILE A 749 -3.19 15.52 -0.40
CA ILE A 749 -4.05 15.50 -1.59
C ILE A 749 -3.44 16.34 -2.72
N TYR A 750 -3.85 16.05 -3.95
CA TYR A 750 -3.38 16.71 -5.16
C TYR A 750 -4.57 17.28 -5.92
N VAL A 751 -4.51 18.57 -6.26
CA VAL A 751 -5.52 19.25 -7.08
C VAL A 751 -4.92 19.57 -8.44
N LYS A 752 -5.50 18.99 -9.49
CA LYS A 752 -5.15 19.25 -10.89
C LYS A 752 -6.11 20.27 -11.49
N ALA A 753 -5.74 20.91 -12.60
CA ALA A 753 -6.67 21.77 -13.34
C ALA A 753 -7.87 20.92 -13.78
N GLU A 754 -9.08 21.51 -13.82
CA GLU A 754 -10.31 20.82 -14.24
C GLU A 754 -10.05 19.95 -15.47
N THR A 755 -10.08 18.63 -15.30
CA THR A 755 -10.43 17.74 -16.39
C THR A 755 -11.95 17.59 -16.34
N MET A 756 -12.65 17.99 -17.40
CA MET A 756 -14.11 17.91 -17.45
C MET A 756 -14.59 16.44 -17.36
N GLY A 757 -14.89 16.00 -16.13
CA GLY A 757 -15.83 14.95 -15.73
C GLY A 757 -15.37 13.48 -15.82
N SER A 758 -15.56 12.71 -14.75
CA SER A 758 -16.50 11.58 -14.76
C SER A 758 -16.62 10.98 -13.36
N ARG A 759 -17.86 10.96 -12.83
CA ARG A 759 -18.22 10.22 -11.63
C ARG A 759 -18.52 8.77 -12.00
N GLY A 760 -17.75 7.83 -11.46
CA GLY A 760 -18.19 6.43 -11.33
C GLY A 760 -17.15 5.38 -11.74
N GLY A 761 -16.33 4.94 -10.80
CA GLY A 761 -15.51 3.73 -10.94
C GLY A 761 -14.21 3.81 -10.17
N ARG A 762 -14.16 3.18 -8.98
CA ARG A 762 -12.94 3.01 -8.18
C ARG A 762 -11.84 2.37 -9.03
N GLY A 763 -10.68 3.02 -9.06
CA GLY A 763 -9.46 2.50 -9.68
C GLY A 763 -8.59 3.60 -10.29
N PHE A 764 -8.21 4.62 -9.52
CA PHE A 764 -7.29 5.64 -10.01
C PHE A 764 -5.84 5.12 -10.03
N ARG A 765 -5.33 4.89 -11.25
CA ARG A 765 -3.91 4.79 -11.56
C ARG A 765 -3.25 6.15 -11.36
N LYS A 766 -2.13 6.17 -10.61
CA LYS A 766 -1.11 7.22 -10.68
C LYS A 766 -0.33 7.05 -11.99
N SER A 767 -0.48 7.97 -12.93
CA SER A 767 0.60 8.24 -13.89
C SER A 767 0.56 9.71 -14.31
N LEU A 768 1.73 10.34 -14.18
CA LEU A 768 2.15 11.62 -14.76
C LEU A 768 1.54 12.88 -14.12
N LEU A 769 2.37 13.64 -13.41
CA LEU A 769 2.82 14.95 -13.87
C LEU A 769 3.97 15.47 -12.99
N ARG A 770 4.83 16.23 -13.66
CA ARG A 770 6.14 16.78 -13.26
C ARG A 770 6.11 17.71 -12.05
#